data_AF-A0A1B8AX93-F1
#
_entry.id   AF-A0A1B8AX93-F1
#
_cell.length_a   1.000
_cell.length_b   1.000
_cell.length_c   1.000
_cell.angle_alpha   90.00
_cell.angle_beta   90.00
_cell.angle_gamma   90.00
#
_symmetry.space_group_name_H-M   'P 1'
#
loop_
_entity.id
_entity.type
_entity.pdbx_description
1 polymer ?
#
loop_
_entity_poly.entity_id
_entity_poly.type
_entity_poly.pdbx_seq_one_letter_code
_entity_poly.pdbx_strand_id
1 'polypeptide(L)'
;MTSNTLFMSPEESSRIQTTVLNGLRYRAEQIGRAKEHKDAKNLIEQAISTSLMQDISSAAFGLDESRKSKETMPAYGVGDPYLPCIKKLDDLEPMCIRDLRMEKHHRGFYLSLRRVSPVVILEASSWAVVQDKSSSNVERIELFLHKSRHWRDILDTASEFIVKEPYYTLNNNVESTIQVNHPSDLIVTEVSDDPESWRQDPYGISLHESPPPEAYKEKGNRALLKKRELTLAHFYYTQGLKLLSDSKSNKTLQNDLYRNRSYVNLKLQRFDEAKSDALSSITYDQEGDLKFLNAKAYSRAGLAAYGQSEFIQARAYFEQQARLQPDGQHAKLHMKRTDIRLREAAGGAYNMIRIVSSLAKTGGRPDAASFNGPTEVRPSPGAGRGLFASRDISPNEIIMCEKAFCVAWGHEPETFSALVCDTRKDAAFIVFPSGLHKAVVQKLLNNPSQVEKVLSLHGNYKGTGQKLIEADDVPVIDTFQVHDIVQRNAFGLGQQTQDEDISNASTGLWVRASYINHSCIPNAKKDFIGDLILFRATRGIAAREEITHIYDESSSYKLRQAAFRKTWDFECRCALCLVQKEESDTLQRMRNQAEEKANRFSESNDPAGASRVFDVPPPYTYPISPTQSSRFSFFKTLKSGFRPKPDPLVSALCHAAMRGDEQQVSGLISQGANVHGRNEDGNTPIKCAILHDQTGTSRLLLSMGATTNKLPPLFKAASVGSLNVCKMLLDSGEDVNEVSKSGELCFIEVVNKGNVSGVKFLLENGANPDASTLAGGSILAQAVKKDQVDIVLALIEHGADVNSHDIHGNSVLNIAIQTENAKMVKVLLEKGAQTKPTTILCTTILEYTINKKRLDILRQLVAAGVDLGFTDAQNQPIIIKVIRNPLLKTDDKLEVLGMLMDNGADHNATDITFGLPAICHAVEAASPEVVEELLIRGAETKVRMLGGQTMITYSIDVNHRNHVKSLLSHGADVNEVDGLNRTPLMLAILRLDFNMAKLFMDYGADPMADANESAIKFIKALKRRDFLEILGLTGEPQILHARGPTAGPSTTEVHVPDVPPPTYEVAAGKA
;
A
#
# COMPACT_ATOMS: atom_id res chain seq x y z
N MET A 1 -11.16 -26.81 -12.85
CA MET A 1 -11.26 -26.26 -11.47
C MET A 1 -12.36 -25.21 -11.45
N THR A 2 -13.39 -25.36 -10.60
CA THR A 2 -14.51 -24.40 -10.47
C THR A 2 -15.07 -24.47 -9.05
N SER A 3 -14.50 -23.70 -8.12
CA SER A 3 -14.80 -23.78 -6.67
C SER A 3 -15.23 -22.47 -6.03
N ASN A 4 -15.38 -21.39 -6.81
CA ASN A 4 -15.76 -20.06 -6.32
C ASN A 4 -17.21 -19.71 -6.67
N THR A 5 -18.07 -20.72 -6.88
CA THR A 5 -19.52 -20.53 -7.04
C THR A 5 -20.16 -20.56 -5.66
N LEU A 6 -20.81 -19.46 -5.26
CA LEU A 6 -21.58 -19.40 -4.03
C LEU A 6 -22.82 -20.30 -4.16
N PHE A 7 -22.76 -21.51 -3.61
CA PHE A 7 -23.89 -22.43 -3.52
C PHE A 7 -24.87 -21.98 -2.42
N MET A 8 -25.57 -20.87 -2.67
CA MET A 8 -26.89 -20.68 -2.08
C MET A 8 -27.77 -21.84 -2.55
N SER A 9 -28.51 -22.48 -1.65
CA SER A 9 -29.51 -23.46 -2.08
C SER A 9 -30.59 -22.75 -2.90
N PRO A 10 -31.27 -23.43 -3.86
CA PRO A 10 -32.41 -22.86 -4.56
C PRO A 10 -33.50 -22.37 -3.60
N GLU A 11 -33.64 -23.05 -2.45
CA GLU A 11 -34.53 -22.69 -1.35
C GLU A 11 -34.12 -21.37 -0.69
N GLU A 12 -32.85 -21.17 -0.37
CA GLU A 12 -32.34 -19.94 0.25
C GLU A 12 -32.42 -18.74 -0.70
N SER A 13 -32.08 -18.94 -1.99
CA SER A 13 -32.33 -17.93 -3.03
C SER A 13 -33.81 -17.56 -3.09
N SER A 14 -34.70 -18.56 -3.15
CA SER A 14 -36.16 -18.34 -3.19
C SER A 14 -36.68 -17.62 -1.94
N ARG A 15 -36.12 -17.95 -0.76
CA ARG A 15 -36.47 -17.32 0.52
C ARG A 15 -36.14 -15.83 0.51
N ILE A 16 -34.90 -15.46 0.17
CA ILE A 16 -34.48 -14.06 0.17
C ILE A 16 -35.19 -13.28 -0.96
N GLN A 17 -35.40 -13.88 -2.15
CA GLN A 17 -36.22 -13.28 -3.20
C GLN A 17 -37.66 -13.00 -2.71
N THR A 18 -38.27 -13.94 -2.00
CA THR A 18 -39.61 -13.77 -1.41
C THR A 18 -39.64 -12.65 -0.37
N THR A 19 -38.61 -12.54 0.48
CA THR A 19 -38.47 -11.43 1.44
C THR A 19 -38.41 -10.08 0.73
N VAL A 20 -37.58 -9.93 -0.32
CA VAL A 20 -37.47 -8.69 -1.10
C VAL A 20 -38.79 -8.34 -1.78
N LEU A 21 -39.43 -9.31 -2.46
CA LEU A 21 -40.71 -9.10 -3.16
C LEU A 21 -41.86 -8.72 -2.20
N ASN A 22 -41.90 -9.30 -1.00
CA ASN A 22 -42.87 -8.92 0.02
C ASN A 22 -42.58 -7.53 0.61
N GLY A 23 -41.32 -7.14 0.77
CA GLY A 23 -40.94 -5.77 1.16
C GLY A 23 -41.40 -4.73 0.14
N LEU A 24 -41.23 -5.01 -1.16
CA LEU A 24 -41.73 -4.14 -2.25
C LEU A 24 -43.26 -4.02 -2.25
N ARG A 25 -43.99 -5.12 -2.03
CA ARG A 25 -45.45 -5.10 -1.89
C ARG A 25 -45.89 -4.22 -0.71
N TYR A 26 -45.26 -4.39 0.44
CA TYR A 26 -45.59 -3.58 1.62
C TYR A 26 -45.30 -2.09 1.40
N ARG A 27 -44.19 -1.72 0.75
CA ARG A 27 -43.92 -0.34 0.32
C ARG A 27 -45.03 0.21 -0.58
N ALA A 28 -45.48 -0.57 -1.56
CA ALA A 28 -46.57 -0.19 -2.46
C ALA A 28 -47.89 0.10 -1.71
N GLU A 29 -48.19 -0.63 -0.63
CA GLU A 29 -49.34 -0.39 0.25
C GLU A 29 -49.22 0.88 1.12
N GLN A 30 -48.02 1.45 1.27
CA GLN A 30 -47.77 2.68 2.02
C GLN A 30 -47.72 3.96 1.16
N ILE A 31 -47.67 3.87 -0.18
CA ILE A 31 -47.44 5.01 -1.09
C ILE A 31 -48.32 6.23 -0.72
N GLY A 32 -47.68 7.39 -0.59
CA GLY A 32 -48.36 8.67 -0.36
C GLY A 32 -48.89 8.91 1.06
N ARG A 33 -48.83 7.93 1.96
CA ARG A 33 -49.18 8.12 3.39
C ARG A 33 -48.34 9.23 4.02
N ALA A 34 -48.93 9.96 4.96
CA ALA A 34 -48.23 10.98 5.74
C ALA A 34 -47.13 10.36 6.62
N LYS A 35 -46.07 11.12 6.90
CA LYS A 35 -45.11 10.75 7.94
C LYS A 35 -45.80 10.80 9.31
N GLU A 36 -45.83 9.66 10.00
CA GLU A 36 -46.41 9.53 11.33
C GLU A 36 -45.53 10.18 12.41
N HIS A 37 -46.12 10.60 13.52
CA HIS A 37 -45.37 11.18 14.63
C HIS A 37 -44.62 10.07 15.41
N LYS A 38 -43.29 10.12 15.38
CA LYS A 38 -42.41 9.25 16.17
C LYS A 38 -41.99 9.99 17.45
N ASP A 39 -41.99 9.27 18.58
CA ASP A 39 -41.35 9.74 19.81
C ASP A 39 -39.84 9.85 19.59
N ALA A 40 -39.33 11.07 19.76
CA ALA A 40 -37.90 11.36 19.58
C ALA A 40 -37.01 10.61 20.56
N LYS A 41 -37.48 10.38 21.79
CA LYS A 41 -36.72 9.67 22.81
C LYS A 41 -36.46 8.23 22.38
N ASN A 42 -37.51 7.49 22.04
CA ASN A 42 -37.40 6.07 21.67
C ASN A 42 -36.52 5.86 20.42
N LEU A 43 -36.60 6.77 19.44
CA LEU A 43 -35.80 6.67 18.21
C LEU A 43 -34.30 6.94 18.47
N ILE A 44 -33.99 7.90 19.36
CA ILE A 44 -32.60 8.18 19.78
C ILE A 44 -32.07 7.05 20.67
N GLU A 45 -32.88 6.51 21.60
CA GLU A 45 -32.51 5.35 22.41
C GLU A 45 -32.28 4.09 21.55
N GLN A 46 -33.05 3.89 20.47
CA GLN A 46 -32.80 2.83 19.48
C GLN A 46 -31.43 3.01 18.80
N ALA A 47 -31.06 4.22 18.38
CA ALA A 47 -29.77 4.51 17.76
C ALA A 47 -28.59 4.31 18.73
N ILE A 48 -28.71 4.81 19.97
CA ILE A 48 -27.71 4.63 21.03
C ILE A 48 -27.52 3.14 21.34
N SER A 49 -28.61 2.39 21.54
CA SER A 49 -28.57 0.95 21.80
C SER A 49 -27.93 0.19 20.65
N THR A 50 -28.27 0.53 19.41
CA THR A 50 -27.73 -0.15 18.22
C THR A 50 -26.23 0.14 18.05
N SER A 51 -25.79 1.41 18.17
CA SER A 51 -24.37 1.79 18.12
C SER A 51 -23.59 1.05 19.22
N LEU A 52 -24.06 1.12 20.46
CA LEU A 52 -23.39 0.48 21.60
C LEU A 52 -23.29 -1.04 21.44
N MET A 53 -24.27 -1.71 20.80
CA MET A 53 -24.16 -3.13 20.46
C MET A 53 -23.10 -3.41 19.38
N GLN A 54 -22.86 -2.49 18.43
CA GLN A 54 -21.74 -2.60 17.49
C GLN A 54 -20.40 -2.39 18.20
N ASP A 55 -20.30 -1.38 19.06
CA ASP A 55 -19.07 -1.03 19.80
C ASP A 55 -18.67 -2.11 20.82
N ILE A 56 -19.65 -2.72 21.49
CA ILE A 56 -19.42 -3.89 22.35
C ILE A 56 -19.01 -5.11 21.52
N SER A 57 -19.59 -5.30 20.33
CA SER A 57 -19.23 -6.43 19.44
C SER A 57 -17.79 -6.33 18.93
N SER A 58 -17.36 -5.15 18.47
CA SER A 58 -15.97 -4.94 18.02
C SER A 58 -14.97 -5.10 19.16
N ALA A 59 -15.26 -4.50 20.33
CA ALA A 59 -14.39 -4.58 21.51
C ALA A 59 -14.30 -6.01 22.10
N ALA A 60 -15.41 -6.74 22.21
CA ALA A 60 -15.46 -8.05 22.86
C ALA A 60 -14.68 -9.15 22.12
N PHE A 61 -14.46 -9.00 20.81
CA PHE A 61 -13.66 -9.94 20.01
C PHE A 61 -12.19 -9.51 19.83
N GLY A 62 -11.76 -8.40 20.46
CA GLY A 62 -10.37 -7.95 20.41
C GLY A 62 -9.91 -7.51 19.01
N LEU A 63 -10.83 -6.97 18.21
CA LEU A 63 -10.62 -6.66 16.80
C LEU A 63 -9.99 -5.27 16.62
N ASP A 64 -8.65 -5.25 16.58
CA ASP A 64 -7.94 -4.40 15.63
C ASP A 64 -8.33 -4.86 14.19
N GLU A 65 -8.21 -4.02 13.16
CA GLU A 65 -8.86 -4.21 11.84
C GLU A 65 -8.30 -5.37 10.97
N SER A 66 -7.66 -6.38 11.57
CA SER A 66 -7.03 -7.49 10.86
C SER A 66 -7.93 -8.73 10.66
N ARG A 67 -8.53 -8.78 9.47
CA ARG A 67 -8.71 -10.00 8.63
C ARG A 67 -9.23 -11.28 9.31
N LYS A 68 -10.54 -11.50 9.13
CA LYS A 68 -11.08 -12.83 8.79
C LYS A 68 -11.80 -12.74 7.44
N SER A 69 -12.00 -13.87 6.77
CA SER A 69 -13.00 -14.00 5.70
C SER A 69 -14.37 -13.56 6.23
N LYS A 70 -15.10 -12.74 5.48
CA LYS A 70 -16.43 -12.26 5.86
C LYS A 70 -17.41 -13.43 5.74
N GLU A 71 -17.74 -14.08 6.86
CA GLU A 71 -18.50 -15.35 6.90
C GLU A 71 -19.90 -15.27 6.25
N THR A 72 -20.44 -14.06 6.09
CA THR A 72 -21.63 -13.78 5.29
C THR A 72 -21.40 -12.60 4.34
N MET A 73 -21.82 -12.75 3.08
CA MET A 73 -21.76 -11.69 2.07
C MET A 73 -23.04 -10.82 2.16
N PRO A 74 -22.95 -9.49 2.21
CA PRO A 74 -24.13 -8.62 2.39
C PRO A 74 -25.11 -8.76 1.21
N ALA A 75 -26.41 -8.67 1.50
CA ALA A 75 -27.48 -8.75 0.50
C ALA A 75 -28.35 -7.49 0.52
N TYR A 76 -28.67 -6.95 -0.66
CA TYR A 76 -29.57 -5.79 -0.78
C TYR A 76 -30.32 -5.76 -2.12
N GLY A 77 -31.47 -5.09 -2.14
CA GLY A 77 -32.19 -4.77 -3.36
C GLY A 77 -31.70 -3.46 -3.97
N VAL A 78 -31.50 -3.44 -5.29
CA VAL A 78 -31.50 -2.20 -6.09
C VAL A 78 -32.92 -2.04 -6.62
N GLY A 79 -33.65 -1.09 -6.01
CA GLY A 79 -35.01 -0.72 -6.41
C GLY A 79 -35.03 0.11 -7.70
N ASP A 80 -36.20 0.70 -8.01
CA ASP A 80 -36.35 1.53 -9.19
C ASP A 80 -35.45 2.79 -9.13
N PRO A 81 -34.55 3.00 -10.11
CA PRO A 81 -33.55 4.04 -10.06
C PRO A 81 -34.14 5.42 -10.36
N TYR A 82 -33.85 6.36 -9.48
CA TYR A 82 -34.24 7.76 -9.61
C TYR A 82 -33.03 8.63 -9.95
N LEU A 83 -33.29 9.85 -10.45
CA LEU A 83 -32.22 10.80 -10.77
C LEU A 83 -31.73 11.55 -9.52
N PRO A 84 -30.43 11.90 -9.42
CA PRO A 84 -29.92 12.83 -8.42
C PRO A 84 -30.49 14.24 -8.62
N CYS A 85 -30.38 15.08 -7.59
CA CYS A 85 -30.74 16.49 -7.68
C CYS A 85 -29.70 17.29 -8.50
N ILE A 86 -30.07 17.66 -9.72
CA ILE A 86 -29.26 18.50 -10.63
C ILE A 86 -29.45 20.02 -10.41
N LYS A 87 -30.35 20.41 -9.48
CA LYS A 87 -30.59 21.82 -9.13
C LYS A 87 -29.55 22.34 -8.14
N LYS A 88 -29.30 23.66 -8.15
CA LYS A 88 -28.61 24.33 -7.05
C LYS A 88 -29.51 24.41 -5.82
N LEU A 89 -28.92 24.63 -4.65
CA LEU A 89 -29.67 24.84 -3.40
C LEU A 89 -30.61 26.05 -3.49
N ASP A 90 -30.17 27.13 -4.13
CA ASP A 90 -30.97 28.36 -4.31
C ASP A 90 -32.20 28.18 -5.23
N ASP A 91 -32.24 27.09 -6.01
CA ASP A 91 -33.36 26.73 -6.91
C ASP A 91 -34.41 25.82 -6.23
N LEU A 92 -34.33 25.61 -4.91
CA LEU A 92 -35.16 24.69 -4.12
C LEU A 92 -35.90 25.40 -2.99
N GLU A 93 -37.13 24.96 -2.71
CA GLU A 93 -37.95 25.48 -1.60
C GLU A 93 -37.69 24.71 -0.28
N PRO A 94 -37.65 25.38 0.89
CA PRO A 94 -37.50 24.68 2.17
C PRO A 94 -38.77 23.89 2.54
N MET A 95 -38.59 22.68 3.10
CA MET A 95 -39.65 21.88 3.71
C MET A 95 -39.26 21.37 5.12
N CYS A 96 -40.19 20.74 5.85
CA CYS A 96 -39.92 20.11 7.15
C CYS A 96 -40.21 18.59 7.13
N ILE A 97 -39.64 17.83 8.07
CA ILE A 97 -39.80 16.37 8.23
C ILE A 97 -41.29 15.97 8.28
N ARG A 98 -42.15 16.79 8.90
CA ARG A 98 -43.60 16.54 9.01
C ARG A 98 -44.33 16.47 7.66
N ASP A 99 -43.78 17.10 6.62
CA ASP A 99 -44.45 17.27 5.33
C ASP A 99 -44.23 16.05 4.41
N LEU A 100 -43.26 15.18 4.76
CA LEU A 100 -42.85 13.99 4.03
C LEU A 100 -43.99 12.98 3.79
N ARG A 101 -43.94 12.33 2.63
CA ARG A 101 -44.87 11.26 2.20
C ARG A 101 -44.13 10.00 1.80
N MET A 102 -44.69 8.84 2.13
CA MET A 102 -44.01 7.56 1.92
C MET A 102 -43.87 7.21 0.43
N GLU A 103 -42.73 6.60 0.08
CA GLU A 103 -42.27 6.30 -1.28
C GLU A 103 -42.27 7.52 -2.22
N LYS A 104 -42.16 8.75 -1.67
CA LYS A 104 -42.15 9.99 -2.45
C LYS A 104 -40.78 10.66 -2.44
N HIS A 105 -40.33 11.04 -3.63
CA HIS A 105 -39.25 11.99 -3.85
C HIS A 105 -39.80 13.41 -3.83
N HIS A 106 -39.29 14.27 -2.95
CA HIS A 106 -39.81 15.63 -2.76
C HIS A 106 -39.09 16.61 -3.70
N ARG A 107 -39.27 16.37 -5.02
CA ARG A 107 -38.66 17.17 -6.09
C ARG A 107 -39.03 18.65 -5.97
N GLY A 108 -38.05 19.53 -6.17
CA GLY A 108 -38.17 20.97 -5.95
C GLY A 108 -37.93 21.45 -4.52
N PHE A 109 -37.77 20.57 -3.52
CA PHE A 109 -37.64 20.95 -2.11
C PHE A 109 -36.28 20.56 -1.48
N TYR A 110 -35.96 21.11 -0.31
CA TYR A 110 -34.85 20.65 0.54
C TYR A 110 -35.22 20.60 2.04
N LEU A 111 -34.58 19.69 2.78
CA LEU A 111 -34.61 19.64 4.25
C LEU A 111 -33.32 20.22 4.82
N SER A 112 -33.40 20.98 5.93
CA SER A 112 -32.23 21.39 6.72
C SER A 112 -32.24 20.70 8.07
N LEU A 113 -31.20 19.92 8.35
CA LEU A 113 -31.18 18.89 9.38
C LEU A 113 -29.97 19.03 10.32
N ARG A 114 -30.16 18.60 11.57
CA ARG A 114 -29.11 18.38 12.58
C ARG A 114 -29.12 16.92 13.03
N ARG A 115 -27.95 16.31 13.24
CA ARG A 115 -27.80 14.97 13.84
C ARG A 115 -28.03 15.05 15.36
N VAL A 116 -28.88 14.16 15.89
CA VAL A 116 -29.30 14.13 17.31
C VAL A 116 -29.10 12.75 17.97
N SER A 117 -28.22 11.93 17.40
CA SER A 117 -27.87 10.58 17.90
C SER A 117 -26.43 10.21 17.52
N PRO A 118 -25.85 9.12 18.06
CA PRO A 118 -24.68 8.50 17.45
C PRO A 118 -25.05 7.89 16.08
N VAL A 119 -24.04 7.45 15.34
CA VAL A 119 -24.19 6.90 13.97
C VAL A 119 -24.01 5.40 13.99
N VAL A 120 -24.99 4.68 13.45
CA VAL A 120 -24.93 3.22 13.28
C VAL A 120 -24.26 2.94 11.93
N ILE A 121 -23.12 2.26 11.96
CA ILE A 121 -22.23 2.07 10.80
C ILE A 121 -22.35 0.61 10.33
N LEU A 122 -23.06 0.39 9.22
CA LEU A 122 -23.17 -0.92 8.56
C LEU A 122 -22.18 -1.00 7.38
N GLU A 123 -22.00 -2.18 6.79
CA GLU A 123 -21.11 -2.35 5.63
C GLU A 123 -21.65 -1.62 4.37
N ALA A 124 -22.95 -1.78 4.10
CA ALA A 124 -23.61 -1.21 2.93
C ALA A 124 -24.33 0.13 3.19
N SER A 125 -24.48 0.57 4.44
CA SER A 125 -25.12 1.86 4.78
C SER A 125 -24.65 2.45 6.11
N SER A 126 -25.02 3.69 6.41
CA SER A 126 -24.96 4.25 7.76
C SER A 126 -26.21 5.05 8.03
N TRP A 127 -26.65 5.08 9.29
CA TRP A 127 -27.86 5.80 9.66
C TRP A 127 -27.74 6.50 11.02
N ALA A 128 -28.50 7.57 11.16
CA ALA A 128 -28.60 8.35 12.39
C ALA A 128 -30.01 8.94 12.52
N VAL A 129 -30.33 9.46 13.71
CA VAL A 129 -31.53 10.27 13.94
C VAL A 129 -31.20 11.72 13.65
N VAL A 130 -32.10 12.38 12.92
CA VAL A 130 -32.02 13.79 12.54
C VAL A 130 -33.26 14.54 12.99
N GLN A 131 -33.09 15.85 13.20
CA GLN A 131 -34.16 16.78 13.56
C GLN A 131 -34.19 17.95 12.57
N ASP A 132 -35.38 18.53 12.31
CA ASP A 132 -35.50 19.79 11.57
C ASP A 132 -34.77 20.91 12.35
N LYS A 133 -33.98 21.78 11.68
CA LYS A 133 -33.40 22.96 12.36
C LYS A 133 -34.45 23.96 12.88
N SER A 134 -35.70 23.85 12.43
CA SER A 134 -36.81 24.76 12.74
C SER A 134 -37.97 24.11 13.49
N SER A 135 -37.87 22.82 13.85
CA SER A 135 -38.99 22.04 14.36
C SER A 135 -38.51 20.86 15.22
N SER A 136 -39.28 20.48 16.24
CA SER A 136 -38.92 19.35 17.11
C SER A 136 -39.06 17.97 16.46
N ASN A 137 -39.59 17.88 15.22
CA ASN A 137 -39.79 16.61 14.54
C ASN A 137 -38.47 15.92 14.23
N VAL A 138 -38.34 14.65 14.64
CA VAL A 138 -37.22 13.79 14.24
C VAL A 138 -37.62 12.75 13.21
N GLU A 139 -36.64 12.24 12.47
CA GLU A 139 -36.73 11.05 11.64
C GLU A 139 -35.35 10.37 11.50
N ARG A 140 -35.29 9.13 10.99
CA ARG A 140 -34.05 8.45 10.61
C ARG A 140 -33.58 8.93 9.24
N ILE A 141 -32.30 9.27 9.08
CA ILE A 141 -31.64 9.39 7.78
C ILE A 141 -30.73 8.17 7.56
N GLU A 142 -30.66 7.66 6.33
CA GLU A 142 -29.79 6.55 5.95
C GLU A 142 -29.05 6.82 4.63
N LEU A 143 -27.70 6.82 4.68
CA LEU A 143 -26.81 6.96 3.53
C LEU A 143 -26.45 5.57 3.01
N PHE A 144 -26.70 5.31 1.73
CA PHE A 144 -26.53 3.98 1.13
C PHE A 144 -25.30 3.90 0.23
N LEU A 145 -24.44 2.89 0.44
CA LEU A 145 -23.13 2.60 -0.17
C LEU A 145 -22.09 3.72 -0.10
N HIS A 146 -22.40 4.91 -0.61
CA HIS A 146 -21.52 6.08 -0.74
C HIS A 146 -21.54 6.96 0.52
N LYS A 147 -21.61 6.30 1.67
CA LYS A 147 -21.71 6.88 3.02
C LYS A 147 -20.40 7.47 3.54
N SER A 148 -19.27 7.07 2.98
CA SER A 148 -17.94 7.49 3.39
C SER A 148 -17.37 8.54 2.44
N ARG A 149 -16.67 9.55 2.98
CA ARG A 149 -15.86 10.50 2.21
C ARG A 149 -14.47 10.58 2.82
N HIS A 150 -13.46 10.17 2.04
CA HIS A 150 -12.05 10.12 2.48
C HIS A 150 -11.85 9.23 3.73
N TRP A 151 -12.35 7.99 3.70
CA TRP A 151 -12.17 6.97 4.74
C TRP A 151 -12.82 7.28 6.12
N ARG A 152 -13.74 8.26 6.19
CA ARG A 152 -14.64 8.48 7.33
C ARG A 152 -16.09 8.51 6.87
N ASP A 153 -17.00 8.11 7.75
CA ASP A 153 -18.44 8.18 7.49
C ASP A 153 -18.92 9.65 7.52
N ILE A 154 -19.80 10.01 6.59
CA ILE A 154 -20.27 11.39 6.42
C ILE A 154 -21.19 11.79 7.57
N LEU A 155 -22.04 10.87 8.06
CA LEU A 155 -22.93 11.15 9.20
C LEU A 155 -22.13 11.32 10.50
N ASP A 156 -21.04 10.58 10.67
CA ASP A 156 -20.19 10.65 11.86
C ASP A 156 -19.50 12.02 11.97
N THR A 157 -18.89 12.45 10.87
CA THR A 157 -18.16 13.72 10.80
C THR A 157 -19.02 14.98 10.68
N ALA A 158 -20.30 14.86 10.29
CA ALA A 158 -21.22 15.99 10.17
C ALA A 158 -22.14 16.16 11.40
N SER A 159 -22.26 17.40 11.88
CA SER A 159 -23.27 17.80 12.87
C SER A 159 -24.55 18.28 12.18
N GLU A 160 -24.42 19.03 11.09
CA GLU A 160 -25.54 19.63 10.37
C GLU A 160 -25.37 19.54 8.84
N PHE A 161 -26.47 19.26 8.15
CA PHE A 161 -26.48 19.06 6.70
C PHE A 161 -27.85 19.37 6.06
N ILE A 162 -27.84 19.54 4.75
CA ILE A 162 -29.02 19.75 3.91
C ILE A 162 -29.21 18.55 2.98
N VAL A 163 -30.43 18.04 2.88
CA VAL A 163 -30.81 17.01 1.90
C VAL A 163 -31.65 17.65 0.80
N LYS A 164 -31.15 17.61 -0.43
CA LYS A 164 -31.84 18.10 -1.64
C LYS A 164 -32.83 17.05 -2.14
N GLU A 165 -34.03 17.48 -2.50
CA GLU A 165 -35.13 16.68 -3.05
C GLU A 165 -35.44 15.37 -2.30
N PRO A 166 -35.57 15.35 -0.97
CA PRO A 166 -35.47 14.15 -0.14
C PRO A 166 -36.41 13.01 -0.54
N TYR A 167 -35.89 11.78 -0.53
CA TYR A 167 -36.66 10.55 -0.70
C TYR A 167 -37.00 9.95 0.67
N TYR A 168 -38.31 9.80 0.95
CA TYR A 168 -38.79 9.18 2.18
C TYR A 168 -39.47 7.84 1.85
N THR A 169 -38.97 6.77 2.47
CA THR A 169 -39.19 5.38 2.07
C THR A 169 -39.03 4.45 3.26
N LEU A 170 -39.33 3.17 3.10
CA LEU A 170 -38.94 2.13 4.05
C LEU A 170 -37.54 1.58 3.73
N ASN A 171 -36.78 1.19 4.74
CA ASN A 171 -35.50 0.50 4.58
C ASN A 171 -35.70 -1.02 4.35
N ASN A 172 -34.64 -1.83 4.54
CA ASN A 172 -34.71 -3.30 4.41
C ASN A 172 -35.39 -3.99 5.62
N ASN A 173 -35.45 -3.31 6.77
CA ASN A 173 -36.10 -3.78 8.01
C ASN A 173 -37.56 -3.33 8.12
N VAL A 174 -38.11 -2.70 7.06
CA VAL A 174 -39.48 -2.11 7.04
C VAL A 174 -39.62 -0.88 7.97
N GLU A 175 -38.51 -0.28 8.40
CA GLU A 175 -38.48 0.97 9.16
C GLU A 175 -38.49 2.18 8.21
N SER A 176 -39.26 3.24 8.51
CA SER A 176 -39.24 4.44 7.66
C SER A 176 -37.99 5.30 7.86
N THR A 177 -37.47 5.85 6.76
CA THR A 177 -36.23 6.63 6.71
C THR A 177 -36.20 7.62 5.53
N ILE A 178 -35.42 8.69 5.69
CA ILE A 178 -34.96 9.55 4.59
C ILE A 178 -33.73 8.87 3.96
N GLN A 179 -33.87 8.30 2.77
CA GLN A 179 -32.79 7.56 2.11
C GLN A 179 -31.99 8.45 1.16
N VAL A 180 -30.66 8.43 1.29
CA VAL A 180 -29.71 9.14 0.41
C VAL A 180 -28.86 8.13 -0.35
N ASN A 181 -29.15 7.98 -1.66
CA ASN A 181 -28.41 7.10 -2.57
C ASN A 181 -27.34 7.82 -3.43
N HIS A 182 -27.44 9.15 -3.57
CA HIS A 182 -26.53 9.96 -4.39
C HIS A 182 -25.78 10.99 -3.51
N PRO A 183 -24.43 11.01 -3.53
CA PRO A 183 -23.65 11.97 -2.73
C PRO A 183 -23.87 13.45 -3.05
N SER A 184 -24.40 13.78 -4.23
CA SER A 184 -24.79 15.14 -4.64
C SER A 184 -26.04 15.68 -3.93
N ASP A 185 -26.85 14.78 -3.36
CA ASP A 185 -28.13 15.13 -2.76
C ASP A 185 -27.96 15.52 -1.28
N LEU A 186 -26.73 15.45 -0.75
CA LEU A 186 -26.38 15.78 0.64
C LEU A 186 -25.28 16.84 0.70
N ILE A 187 -25.59 18.01 1.28
CA ILE A 187 -24.66 19.10 1.49
C ILE A 187 -24.33 19.20 2.98
N VAL A 188 -23.10 18.89 3.37
CA VAL A 188 -22.62 19.07 4.75
C VAL A 188 -22.42 20.57 5.02
N THR A 189 -23.21 21.12 5.96
CA THR A 189 -23.13 22.54 6.34
C THR A 189 -22.16 22.76 7.51
N GLU A 190 -22.10 21.81 8.46
CA GLU A 190 -21.21 21.87 9.61
C GLU A 190 -20.60 20.49 9.91
N VAL A 191 -19.33 20.49 10.35
CA VAL A 191 -18.58 19.30 10.77
C VAL A 191 -18.12 19.45 12.20
N SER A 192 -18.03 18.33 12.91
CA SER A 192 -17.57 18.30 14.30
C SER A 192 -16.14 17.76 14.43
N ASP A 193 -15.41 18.34 15.39
CA ASP A 193 -14.13 17.82 15.88
C ASP A 193 -14.32 16.66 16.91
N ASP A 194 -15.57 16.38 17.30
CA ASP A 194 -16.04 15.43 18.32
C ASP A 194 -17.29 14.65 17.81
N PRO A 195 -17.22 13.32 17.58
CA PRO A 195 -18.36 12.50 17.17
C PRO A 195 -19.57 12.57 18.10
N GLU A 196 -19.35 12.88 19.38
CA GLU A 196 -20.36 12.95 20.44
C GLU A 196 -20.98 14.36 20.60
N SER A 197 -20.68 15.29 19.69
CA SER A 197 -21.21 16.67 19.74
C SER A 197 -22.74 16.76 19.68
N TRP A 198 -23.44 15.73 19.20
CA TRP A 198 -24.91 15.61 19.26
C TRP A 198 -25.47 15.62 20.69
N ARG A 199 -24.62 15.41 21.71
CA ARG A 199 -24.95 15.55 23.14
C ARG A 199 -24.90 17.00 23.64
N GLN A 200 -24.40 17.94 22.84
CA GLN A 200 -24.16 19.34 23.22
C GLN A 200 -25.26 20.26 22.64
N ASP A 201 -25.95 21.00 23.51
CA ASP A 201 -27.12 21.86 23.25
C ASP A 201 -28.28 21.27 22.41
N PRO A 202 -29.28 20.63 23.07
CA PRO A 202 -30.51 20.18 22.44
C PRO A 202 -31.48 21.29 21.98
N TYR A 203 -31.21 22.57 22.28
CA TYR A 203 -32.15 23.68 22.08
C TYR A 203 -31.69 24.75 21.08
N GLY A 204 -30.44 24.65 20.59
CA GLY A 204 -30.00 25.32 19.36
C GLY A 204 -29.80 26.82 19.47
N ILE A 205 -29.22 27.32 20.57
CA ILE A 205 -28.91 28.75 20.74
C ILE A 205 -27.39 28.96 20.89
N SER A 206 -26.68 28.76 19.79
CA SER A 206 -25.40 29.42 19.57
C SER A 206 -25.31 29.97 18.14
N LEU A 207 -25.67 31.25 17.99
CA LEU A 207 -25.29 32.05 16.83
C LEU A 207 -23.81 32.40 16.94
N HIS A 208 -22.94 31.42 16.71
CA HIS A 208 -21.52 31.69 16.50
C HIS A 208 -21.36 32.46 15.18
N GLU A 209 -20.89 33.70 15.28
CA GLU A 209 -20.44 34.46 14.11
C GLU A 209 -19.42 33.62 13.33
N SER A 210 -19.56 33.58 12.00
CA SER A 210 -18.65 32.81 11.15
C SER A 210 -17.22 33.31 11.33
N PRO A 211 -16.26 32.45 11.75
CA PRO A 211 -14.89 32.88 12.03
C PRO A 211 -14.25 33.59 10.83
N PRO A 212 -13.35 34.56 11.06
CA PRO A 212 -12.65 35.22 9.96
C PRO A 212 -11.80 34.22 9.14
N PRO A 213 -11.52 34.50 7.85
CA PRO A 213 -10.76 33.61 6.97
C PRO A 213 -9.41 33.13 7.56
N GLU A 214 -8.76 33.98 8.34
CA GLU A 214 -7.53 33.72 9.08
C GLU A 214 -7.71 32.59 10.10
N ALA A 215 -8.81 32.60 10.87
CA ALA A 215 -9.13 31.56 11.84
C ALA A 215 -9.44 30.23 11.15
N TYR A 216 -10.01 30.25 9.94
CA TYR A 216 -10.17 29.04 9.11
C TYR A 216 -8.83 28.49 8.60
N LYS A 217 -7.87 29.35 8.22
CA LYS A 217 -6.47 28.93 7.94
C LYS A 217 -5.84 28.26 9.16
N GLU A 218 -6.01 28.82 10.36
CA GLU A 218 -5.49 28.21 11.59
C GLU A 218 -6.15 26.88 11.94
N LYS A 219 -7.49 26.78 11.89
CA LYS A 219 -8.22 25.53 12.13
C LYS A 219 -7.77 24.44 11.15
N GLY A 220 -7.64 24.77 9.85
CA GLY A 220 -7.12 23.85 8.83
C GLY A 220 -5.68 23.41 9.09
N ASN A 221 -4.79 24.33 9.44
CA ASN A 221 -3.41 24.02 9.83
C ASN A 221 -3.35 23.11 11.06
N ARG A 222 -4.21 23.35 12.06
CA ARG A 222 -4.29 22.56 13.30
C ARG A 222 -4.78 21.13 13.03
N ALA A 223 -5.82 20.97 12.22
CA ALA A 223 -6.29 19.66 11.77
C ALA A 223 -5.19 18.89 11.01
N LEU A 224 -4.50 19.56 10.07
CA LEU A 224 -3.45 18.95 9.25
C LEU A 224 -2.20 18.55 10.05
N LEU A 225 -1.72 19.43 10.95
CA LEU A 225 -0.44 19.24 11.65
C LEU A 225 -0.59 18.46 12.96
N LYS A 226 -1.60 18.76 13.79
CA LYS A 226 -1.75 18.16 15.12
C LYS A 226 -2.54 16.84 15.10
N LYS A 227 -3.62 16.77 14.32
CA LYS A 227 -4.47 15.57 14.22
C LYS A 227 -4.23 14.71 12.97
N ARG A 228 -3.56 15.25 11.94
CA ARG A 228 -3.40 14.66 10.59
C ARG A 228 -4.72 14.43 9.84
N GLU A 229 -5.76 15.18 10.19
CA GLU A 229 -7.11 15.02 9.64
C GLU A 229 -7.28 15.79 8.32
N LEU A 230 -6.97 15.12 7.21
CA LEU A 230 -7.03 15.68 5.86
C LEU A 230 -8.43 16.20 5.49
N THR A 231 -9.50 15.45 5.80
CA THR A 231 -10.90 15.83 5.50
C THR A 231 -11.28 17.15 6.20
N LEU A 232 -10.95 17.26 7.49
CA LEU A 232 -11.24 18.43 8.32
C LEU A 232 -10.40 19.64 7.89
N ALA A 233 -9.12 19.43 7.58
CA ALA A 233 -8.25 20.46 7.01
C ALA A 233 -8.80 21.00 5.67
N HIS A 234 -9.24 20.11 4.77
CA HIS A 234 -9.88 20.50 3.51
C HIS A 234 -11.16 21.33 3.74
N PHE A 235 -12.02 20.91 4.67
CA PHE A 235 -13.26 21.65 4.99
C PHE A 235 -12.91 23.07 5.46
N TYR A 236 -12.04 23.21 6.46
CA TYR A 236 -11.69 24.51 7.01
C TYR A 236 -11.02 25.44 5.98
N TYR A 237 -10.09 24.94 5.15
CA TYR A 237 -9.52 25.77 4.08
C TYR A 237 -10.57 26.17 3.03
N THR A 238 -11.57 25.34 2.76
CA THR A 238 -12.66 25.65 1.81
C THR A 238 -13.59 26.73 2.36
N GLN A 239 -13.95 26.69 3.65
CA GLN A 239 -14.75 27.76 4.26
C GLN A 239 -13.98 29.10 4.29
N GLY A 240 -12.68 29.07 4.62
CA GLY A 240 -11.82 30.25 4.53
C GLY A 240 -11.73 30.83 3.11
N LEU A 241 -11.74 29.99 2.07
CA LEU A 241 -11.78 30.45 0.67
C LEU A 241 -13.16 31.01 0.26
N LYS A 242 -14.28 30.42 0.74
CA LYS A 242 -15.63 30.94 0.49
C LYS A 242 -15.81 32.36 1.04
N LEU A 243 -15.26 32.66 2.22
CA LEU A 243 -15.28 34.01 2.80
C LEU A 243 -14.35 35.02 2.07
N LEU A 244 -13.54 34.55 1.11
CA LEU A 244 -12.60 35.36 0.33
C LEU A 244 -12.95 35.44 -1.18
N SER A 245 -14.11 34.95 -1.62
CA SER A 245 -14.59 35.20 -2.99
C SER A 245 -15.00 36.67 -3.19
N ASP A 246 -15.54 37.27 -2.14
CA ASP A 246 -16.25 38.56 -2.23
C ASP A 246 -15.36 39.76 -1.84
N SER A 247 -14.20 39.51 -1.22
CA SER A 247 -13.30 40.53 -0.71
C SER A 247 -12.03 40.67 -1.57
N LYS A 248 -11.86 41.86 -2.19
CA LYS A 248 -10.67 42.19 -3.01
C LYS A 248 -9.38 42.43 -2.19
N SER A 249 -9.44 42.38 -0.86
CA SER A 249 -8.42 42.96 0.04
C SER A 249 -7.31 42.00 0.48
N ASN A 250 -7.54 40.69 0.60
CA ASN A 250 -6.55 39.76 1.18
C ASN A 250 -6.10 38.65 0.21
N LYS A 251 -5.49 39.05 -0.93
CA LYS A 251 -5.00 38.12 -1.95
C LYS A 251 -3.88 37.19 -1.45
N THR A 252 -3.05 37.66 -0.50
CA THR A 252 -1.99 36.84 0.11
C THR A 252 -2.56 35.66 0.88
N LEU A 253 -3.57 35.89 1.74
CA LEU A 253 -4.24 34.81 2.47
C LEU A 253 -4.99 33.85 1.54
N GLN A 254 -5.65 34.37 0.51
CA GLN A 254 -6.31 33.55 -0.50
C GLN A 254 -5.31 32.61 -1.20
N ASN A 255 -4.15 33.13 -1.61
CA ASN A 255 -3.08 32.33 -2.23
C ASN A 255 -2.48 31.29 -1.25
N ASP A 256 -2.38 31.60 0.05
CA ASP A 256 -1.93 30.67 1.09
C ASP A 256 -2.93 29.53 1.31
N LEU A 257 -4.22 29.86 1.40
CA LEU A 257 -5.30 28.88 1.55
C LEU A 257 -5.36 27.94 0.33
N TYR A 258 -5.23 28.48 -0.89
CA TYR A 258 -5.07 27.66 -2.10
C TYR A 258 -3.82 26.77 -2.02
N ARG A 259 -2.65 27.29 -1.61
CA ARG A 259 -1.44 26.46 -1.43
C ARG A 259 -1.67 25.32 -0.43
N ASN A 260 -2.30 25.58 0.70
CA ASN A 260 -2.52 24.56 1.72
C ASN A 260 -3.61 23.55 1.31
N ARG A 261 -4.71 24.00 0.70
CA ARG A 261 -5.76 23.12 0.17
C ARG A 261 -5.26 22.26 -0.98
N SER A 262 -4.42 22.79 -1.88
CA SER A 262 -3.75 22.02 -2.94
C SER A 262 -2.97 20.82 -2.39
N TYR A 263 -2.21 21.01 -1.29
CA TYR A 263 -1.48 19.91 -0.66
C TYR A 263 -2.40 18.84 -0.07
N VAL A 264 -3.47 19.26 0.61
CA VAL A 264 -4.47 18.32 1.17
C VAL A 264 -5.20 17.58 0.06
N ASN A 265 -5.67 18.28 -0.98
CA ASN A 265 -6.33 17.69 -2.15
C ASN A 265 -5.40 16.70 -2.88
N LEU A 266 -4.09 16.96 -2.97
CA LEU A 266 -3.12 16.02 -3.52
C LEU A 266 -3.02 14.73 -2.68
N LYS A 267 -3.05 14.83 -1.34
CA LYS A 267 -3.07 13.66 -0.44
C LYS A 267 -4.41 12.91 -0.47
N LEU A 268 -5.52 13.61 -0.70
CA LEU A 268 -6.87 13.06 -0.88
C LEU A 268 -7.14 12.51 -2.30
N GLN A 269 -6.15 12.54 -3.20
CA GLN A 269 -6.27 12.14 -4.63
C GLN A 269 -7.36 12.91 -5.40
N ARG A 270 -7.59 14.17 -5.02
CA ARG A 270 -8.45 15.15 -5.70
C ARG A 270 -7.63 15.98 -6.66
N PHE A 271 -7.17 15.36 -7.74
CA PHE A 271 -6.11 15.94 -8.57
C PHE A 271 -6.57 17.15 -9.39
N ASP A 272 -7.85 17.23 -9.79
CA ASP A 272 -8.40 18.41 -10.46
C ASP A 272 -8.28 19.67 -9.58
N GLU A 273 -8.79 19.59 -8.35
CA GLU A 273 -8.68 20.69 -7.39
C GLU A 273 -7.24 20.89 -6.92
N ALA A 274 -6.44 19.84 -6.72
CA ALA A 274 -5.03 19.99 -6.34
C ALA A 274 -4.23 20.79 -7.38
N LYS A 275 -4.51 20.56 -8.67
CA LYS A 275 -3.98 21.28 -9.84
C LYS A 275 -4.53 22.71 -9.90
N SER A 276 -5.85 22.89 -9.78
CA SER A 276 -6.51 24.20 -9.81
C SER A 276 -6.06 25.11 -8.66
N ASP A 277 -6.09 24.61 -7.42
CA ASP A 277 -5.61 25.30 -6.21
C ASP A 277 -4.11 25.63 -6.34
N ALA A 278 -3.29 24.70 -6.86
CA ALA A 278 -1.88 24.97 -7.09
C ALA A 278 -1.68 26.17 -8.02
N LEU A 279 -2.28 26.14 -9.21
CA LEU A 279 -2.14 27.22 -10.19
C LEU A 279 -2.75 28.54 -9.68
N SER A 280 -3.87 28.50 -8.96
CA SER A 280 -4.53 29.67 -8.36
C SER A 280 -3.73 30.34 -7.23
N SER A 281 -2.76 29.63 -6.67
CA SER A 281 -1.86 30.13 -5.61
C SER A 281 -0.60 30.84 -6.12
N ILE A 282 -0.34 30.80 -7.44
CA ILE A 282 0.87 31.35 -8.07
C ILE A 282 0.82 32.88 -8.09
N THR A 283 1.99 33.50 -7.95
CA THR A 283 2.20 34.94 -7.99
C THR A 283 3.08 35.33 -9.19
N TYR A 284 2.92 36.56 -9.69
CA TYR A 284 3.72 37.08 -10.80
C TYR A 284 5.17 37.42 -10.41
N ASP A 285 5.39 37.71 -9.13
CA ASP A 285 6.70 37.95 -8.54
C ASP A 285 7.54 36.66 -8.49
N GLN A 286 8.83 36.77 -8.78
CA GLN A 286 9.78 35.66 -8.83
C GLN A 286 11.03 35.93 -7.97
N GLU A 287 10.97 36.90 -7.06
CA GLU A 287 12.02 37.18 -6.08
C GLU A 287 11.71 36.51 -4.71
N GLY A 288 12.74 36.41 -3.87
CA GLY A 288 12.65 35.90 -2.49
C GLY A 288 11.88 34.58 -2.31
N ASP A 289 11.09 34.50 -1.24
CA ASP A 289 10.29 33.32 -0.89
C ASP A 289 9.17 33.02 -1.90
N LEU A 290 8.67 34.03 -2.62
CA LEU A 290 7.60 33.83 -3.61
C LEU A 290 8.05 32.90 -4.74
N LYS A 291 9.32 32.99 -5.15
CA LYS A 291 9.96 32.03 -6.08
C LYS A 291 9.86 30.58 -5.59
N PHE A 292 10.17 30.34 -4.32
CA PHE A 292 10.13 29.02 -3.67
C PHE A 292 8.70 28.50 -3.50
N LEU A 293 7.75 29.39 -3.19
CA LEU A 293 6.33 29.06 -3.06
C LEU A 293 5.68 28.77 -4.43
N ASN A 294 6.02 29.52 -5.48
CA ASN A 294 5.61 29.26 -6.86
C ASN A 294 6.18 27.92 -7.36
N ALA A 295 7.44 27.58 -7.03
CA ALA A 295 8.01 26.27 -7.35
C ALA A 295 7.29 25.11 -6.62
N LYS A 296 6.91 25.30 -5.35
CA LYS A 296 6.07 24.34 -4.62
C LYS A 296 4.68 24.18 -5.25
N ALA A 297 4.10 25.25 -5.80
CA ALA A 297 2.84 25.18 -6.55
C ALA A 297 2.99 24.36 -7.85
N TYR A 298 3.98 24.66 -8.69
CA TYR A 298 4.24 23.89 -9.91
C TYR A 298 4.55 22.41 -9.63
N SER A 299 5.27 22.11 -8.55
CA SER A 299 5.48 20.72 -8.10
C SER A 299 4.16 19.99 -7.82
N ARG A 300 3.22 20.63 -7.11
CA ARG A 300 1.90 20.06 -6.79
C ARG A 300 1.03 19.90 -8.04
N ALA A 301 1.02 20.88 -8.94
CA ALA A 301 0.33 20.78 -10.22
C ALA A 301 0.89 19.65 -11.10
N GLY A 302 2.21 19.49 -11.16
CA GLY A 302 2.89 18.40 -11.86
C GLY A 302 2.54 17.03 -11.30
N LEU A 303 2.56 16.87 -9.98
CA LEU A 303 2.18 15.62 -9.30
C LEU A 303 0.69 15.27 -9.50
N ALA A 304 -0.20 16.27 -9.49
CA ALA A 304 -1.62 16.08 -9.75
C ALA A 304 -1.89 15.64 -11.20
N ALA A 305 -1.30 16.34 -12.19
CA ALA A 305 -1.37 15.97 -13.60
C ALA A 305 -0.79 14.55 -13.85
N TYR A 306 0.33 14.21 -13.19
CA TYR A 306 0.91 12.86 -13.27
C TYR A 306 -0.07 11.80 -12.71
N GLY A 307 -0.74 12.08 -11.58
CA GLY A 307 -1.75 11.21 -10.98
C GLY A 307 -2.98 10.95 -11.88
N GLN A 308 -3.30 11.89 -12.78
CA GLN A 308 -4.34 11.74 -13.81
C GLN A 308 -3.83 11.19 -15.15
N SER A 309 -2.55 10.81 -15.24
CA SER A 309 -1.87 10.40 -16.48
C SER A 309 -1.79 11.49 -17.57
N GLU A 310 -1.90 12.77 -17.20
CA GLU A 310 -1.72 13.92 -18.09
C GLU A 310 -0.22 14.23 -18.29
N PHE A 311 0.58 13.24 -18.68
CA PHE A 311 2.04 13.29 -18.62
C PHE A 311 2.68 14.48 -19.38
N ILE A 312 2.04 14.98 -20.44
CA ILE A 312 2.50 16.18 -21.16
C ILE A 312 2.37 17.45 -20.28
N GLN A 313 1.22 17.65 -19.62
CA GLN A 313 1.04 18.75 -18.67
C GLN A 313 1.96 18.57 -17.46
N ALA A 314 2.05 17.36 -16.92
CA ALA A 314 2.91 17.04 -15.78
C ALA A 314 4.36 17.46 -16.04
N ARG A 315 4.92 17.11 -17.22
CA ARG A 315 6.29 17.50 -17.58
C ARG A 315 6.40 19.02 -17.72
N ALA A 316 5.44 19.70 -18.36
CA ALA A 316 5.45 21.16 -18.49
C ALA A 316 5.45 21.89 -17.13
N TYR A 317 4.74 21.37 -16.12
CA TYR A 317 4.77 21.91 -14.76
C TYR A 317 6.10 21.62 -14.05
N PHE A 318 6.67 20.40 -14.19
CA PHE A 318 8.00 20.11 -13.65
C PHE A 318 9.12 20.92 -14.35
N GLU A 319 8.97 21.26 -15.63
CA GLU A 319 9.84 22.21 -16.34
C GLU A 319 9.76 23.62 -15.74
N GLN A 320 8.57 24.12 -15.35
CA GLN A 320 8.48 25.39 -14.63
C GLN A 320 9.08 25.31 -13.21
N GLN A 321 8.87 24.21 -12.49
CA GLN A 321 9.53 23.98 -11.21
C GLN A 321 11.06 24.03 -11.36
N ALA A 322 11.62 23.36 -12.37
CA ALA A 322 13.06 23.34 -12.63
C ALA A 322 13.62 24.73 -13.02
N ARG A 323 12.85 25.58 -13.71
CA ARG A 323 13.24 26.97 -14.01
C ARG A 323 13.34 27.83 -12.75
N LEU A 324 12.41 27.64 -11.81
CA LEU A 324 12.42 28.37 -10.53
C LEU A 324 13.42 27.78 -9.52
N GLN A 325 13.78 26.50 -9.64
CA GLN A 325 14.74 25.79 -8.77
C GLN A 325 15.70 24.93 -9.61
N PRO A 326 16.72 25.53 -10.27
CA PRO A 326 17.63 24.81 -11.18
C PRO A 326 18.39 23.66 -10.53
N ASP A 327 18.73 23.78 -9.25
CA ASP A 327 19.48 22.77 -8.49
C ASP A 327 18.57 21.69 -7.87
N GLY A 328 17.26 21.90 -7.89
CA GLY A 328 16.25 21.01 -7.31
C GLY A 328 16.23 19.63 -7.97
N GLN A 329 16.80 18.63 -7.29
CA GLN A 329 16.88 17.25 -7.80
C GLN A 329 15.50 16.63 -8.09
N HIS A 330 14.48 16.97 -7.27
CA HIS A 330 13.13 16.44 -7.43
C HIS A 330 12.51 16.73 -8.81
N ALA A 331 12.65 17.96 -9.33
CA ALA A 331 12.08 18.31 -10.63
C ALA A 331 12.68 17.46 -11.75
N LYS A 332 14.02 17.31 -11.75
CA LYS A 332 14.78 16.47 -12.69
C LYS A 332 14.36 14.99 -12.61
N LEU A 333 14.13 14.47 -11.39
CA LEU A 333 13.64 13.11 -11.16
C LEU A 333 12.21 12.92 -11.68
N HIS A 334 11.31 13.86 -11.42
CA HIS A 334 9.92 13.79 -11.88
C HIS A 334 9.80 13.90 -13.40
N MET A 335 10.59 14.78 -14.05
CA MET A 335 10.71 14.81 -15.51
C MET A 335 11.19 13.46 -16.05
N LYS A 336 12.29 12.90 -15.53
CA LYS A 336 12.83 11.60 -15.96
C LYS A 336 11.83 10.44 -15.81
N ARG A 337 10.98 10.44 -14.78
CA ARG A 337 9.86 9.48 -14.64
C ARG A 337 8.79 9.72 -15.71
N THR A 338 8.41 10.98 -15.92
CA THR A 338 7.40 11.38 -16.92
C THR A 338 7.83 11.03 -18.35
N ASP A 339 9.11 11.19 -18.71
CA ASP A 339 9.65 10.78 -20.02
C ASP A 339 9.76 9.25 -20.21
N ILE A 340 9.60 8.45 -19.15
CA ILE A 340 9.36 7.00 -19.27
C ILE A 340 7.88 6.76 -19.60
N ARG A 341 6.96 7.37 -18.84
CA ARG A 341 5.50 7.29 -19.07
C ARG A 341 5.09 7.72 -20.48
N LEU A 342 5.71 8.78 -21.02
CA LEU A 342 5.46 9.26 -22.39
C LEU A 342 5.88 8.24 -23.46
N ARG A 343 6.99 7.50 -23.24
CA ARG A 343 7.45 6.45 -24.18
C ARG A 343 6.61 5.18 -24.12
N GLU A 344 6.16 4.80 -22.93
CA GLU A 344 5.17 3.73 -22.75
C GLU A 344 3.86 4.06 -23.49
N ALA A 345 3.30 5.25 -23.24
CA ALA A 345 2.04 5.68 -23.87
C ALA A 345 2.13 5.81 -25.41
N ALA A 346 3.29 6.21 -25.94
CA ALA A 346 3.50 6.37 -27.37
C ALA A 346 3.76 5.06 -28.13
N GLY A 347 4.47 4.10 -27.52
CA GLY A 347 5.02 2.94 -28.25
C GLY A 347 4.91 1.58 -27.56
N GLY A 348 4.27 1.48 -26.39
CA GLY A 348 4.10 0.20 -25.67
C GLY A 348 5.42 -0.37 -25.12
N ALA A 349 6.44 0.46 -24.98
CA ALA A 349 7.80 0.08 -24.63
C ALA A 349 7.98 -0.17 -23.11
N TYR A 350 7.32 -1.20 -22.59
CA TYR A 350 7.37 -1.56 -21.17
C TYR A 350 8.56 -2.46 -20.81
N ASN A 351 9.30 -2.12 -19.76
CA ASN A 351 10.18 -3.09 -19.09
C ASN A 351 9.34 -3.96 -18.14
N MET A 352 8.67 -4.98 -18.70
CA MET A 352 7.77 -5.86 -17.96
C MET A 352 8.46 -6.59 -16.80
N ILE A 353 9.74 -6.97 -16.95
CA ILE A 353 10.53 -7.60 -15.88
C ILE A 353 10.62 -6.66 -14.68
N ARG A 354 11.01 -5.40 -14.89
CA ARG A 354 11.11 -4.38 -13.83
C ARG A 354 9.74 -4.03 -13.23
N ILE A 355 8.68 -4.00 -14.04
CA ILE A 355 7.33 -3.76 -13.54
C ILE A 355 6.92 -4.90 -12.59
N VAL A 356 6.97 -6.15 -13.06
CA VAL A 356 6.61 -7.35 -12.27
C VAL A 356 7.47 -7.45 -11.01
N SER A 357 8.79 -7.26 -11.10
CA SER A 357 9.67 -7.32 -9.93
C SER A 357 9.38 -6.22 -8.91
N SER A 358 8.80 -5.08 -9.31
CA SER A 358 8.45 -3.98 -8.41
C SER A 358 7.08 -4.11 -7.72
N LEU A 359 6.31 -5.16 -8.03
CA LEU A 359 4.98 -5.37 -7.42
C LEU A 359 5.09 -5.96 -6.01
N ALA A 360 4.17 -5.53 -5.14
CA ALA A 360 3.94 -6.21 -3.87
C ALA A 360 3.32 -7.60 -4.09
N LYS A 361 3.57 -8.51 -3.15
CA LYS A 361 3.09 -9.92 -3.22
C LYS A 361 1.56 -10.08 -3.21
N THR A 362 0.81 -9.03 -2.91
CA THR A 362 -0.66 -9.02 -2.77
C THR A 362 -1.36 -8.43 -4.00
N GLY A 363 -0.67 -8.34 -5.14
CA GLY A 363 -1.02 -7.41 -6.21
C GLY A 363 -0.55 -5.99 -5.90
N GLY A 364 -0.67 -5.08 -6.86
CA GLY A 364 -0.15 -3.72 -6.70
C GLY A 364 -0.49 -2.79 -7.85
N ARG A 365 -0.26 -1.50 -7.63
CA ARG A 365 -0.56 -0.41 -8.56
C ARG A 365 0.75 0.13 -9.20
N PRO A 366 1.34 -0.55 -10.20
CA PRO A 366 2.62 -0.16 -10.80
C PRO A 366 2.63 1.28 -11.34
N ASP A 367 3.78 1.95 -11.25
CA ASP A 367 4.00 3.23 -11.91
C ASP A 367 4.30 2.97 -13.40
N ALA A 368 3.25 3.03 -14.23
CA ALA A 368 3.24 2.74 -15.67
C ALA A 368 2.08 3.49 -16.36
N ALA A 369 2.24 3.84 -17.64
CA ALA A 369 1.22 4.52 -18.46
C ALA A 369 0.39 3.56 -19.32
N SER A 370 -0.80 3.98 -19.77
CA SER A 370 -1.59 3.24 -20.77
C SER A 370 -1.07 3.43 -22.19
N PHE A 371 -0.81 2.32 -22.89
CA PHE A 371 -0.58 2.24 -24.32
C PHE A 371 -1.86 1.80 -25.03
N ASN A 372 -2.48 2.72 -25.75
CA ASN A 372 -3.72 2.48 -26.50
C ASN A 372 -3.52 1.60 -27.75
N GLY A 373 -2.28 1.50 -28.24
CA GLY A 373 -1.91 0.70 -29.41
C GLY A 373 -2.58 1.08 -30.73
N PRO A 374 -2.45 0.24 -31.78
CA PRO A 374 -3.03 0.45 -33.10
C PRO A 374 -4.54 0.15 -33.09
N THR A 375 -5.31 0.88 -32.29
CA THR A 375 -6.74 0.60 -32.07
C THR A 375 -7.60 1.86 -32.17
N GLU A 376 -8.84 1.71 -32.63
CA GLU A 376 -9.86 2.77 -32.69
C GLU A 376 -11.23 2.26 -32.21
N VAL A 377 -12.03 3.12 -31.60
CA VAL A 377 -13.40 2.79 -31.19
C VAL A 377 -14.35 3.15 -32.31
N ARG A 378 -15.17 2.18 -32.77
CA ARG A 378 -16.13 2.35 -33.88
C ARG A 378 -17.50 1.77 -33.49
N PRO A 379 -18.58 2.07 -34.25
CA PRO A 379 -19.82 1.32 -34.14
C PRO A 379 -19.60 -0.17 -34.43
N SER A 380 -20.19 -1.06 -33.62
CA SER A 380 -20.09 -2.52 -33.80
C SER A 380 -21.46 -3.15 -34.13
N PRO A 381 -21.57 -4.00 -35.19
CA PRO A 381 -22.83 -4.61 -35.63
C PRO A 381 -23.55 -5.45 -34.56
N GLY A 382 -24.49 -4.81 -33.85
CA GLY A 382 -25.29 -5.46 -32.81
C GLY A 382 -24.65 -5.51 -31.41
N ALA A 383 -23.46 -4.93 -31.22
CA ALA A 383 -22.88 -4.63 -29.91
C ALA A 383 -22.79 -3.10 -29.63
N GLY A 384 -23.25 -2.26 -30.57
CA GLY A 384 -23.32 -0.81 -30.42
C GLY A 384 -22.00 -0.13 -30.73
N ARG A 385 -20.96 -0.37 -29.92
CA ARG A 385 -19.58 0.09 -30.17
C ARG A 385 -18.60 -1.05 -29.87
N GLY A 386 -17.47 -1.05 -30.56
CA GLY A 386 -16.38 -2.01 -30.36
C GLY A 386 -15.01 -1.37 -30.56
N LEU A 387 -13.96 -2.06 -30.15
CA LEU A 387 -12.57 -1.72 -30.42
C LEU A 387 -12.10 -2.45 -31.68
N PHE A 388 -11.55 -1.72 -32.64
CA PHE A 388 -11.12 -2.23 -33.95
C PHE A 388 -9.63 -1.95 -34.17
N ALA A 389 -8.97 -2.81 -34.93
CA ALA A 389 -7.57 -2.61 -35.31
C ALA A 389 -7.45 -1.49 -36.36
N SER A 390 -6.57 -0.50 -36.15
CA SER A 390 -6.37 0.63 -37.10
C SER A 390 -5.40 0.31 -38.24
N ARG A 391 -4.61 -0.77 -38.09
CA ARG A 391 -3.75 -1.41 -39.09
C ARG A 391 -3.78 -2.93 -38.86
N ASP A 392 -3.12 -3.69 -39.73
CA ASP A 392 -2.87 -5.11 -39.45
C ASP A 392 -2.02 -5.29 -38.19
N ILE A 393 -2.34 -6.31 -37.40
CA ILE A 393 -1.67 -6.68 -36.14
C ILE A 393 -1.20 -8.14 -36.26
N SER A 394 0.06 -8.38 -35.89
CA SER A 394 0.72 -9.69 -36.01
C SER A 394 0.30 -10.64 -34.86
N PRO A 395 0.37 -11.98 -35.06
CA PRO A 395 0.23 -12.93 -33.96
C PRO A 395 1.19 -12.62 -32.81
N ASN A 396 0.72 -12.77 -31.57
CA ASN A 396 1.42 -12.42 -30.31
C ASN A 396 1.79 -10.93 -30.11
N GLU A 397 1.49 -10.03 -31.05
CA GLU A 397 1.72 -8.59 -30.89
C GLU A 397 0.85 -8.00 -29.75
N ILE A 398 1.39 -7.01 -29.04
CA ILE A 398 0.63 -6.26 -28.01
C ILE A 398 -0.36 -5.33 -28.71
N ILE A 399 -1.64 -5.62 -28.54
CA ILE A 399 -2.75 -4.81 -29.07
C ILE A 399 -2.89 -3.52 -28.26
N MET A 400 -2.85 -3.64 -26.92
CA MET A 400 -2.87 -2.52 -25.98
C MET A 400 -2.43 -2.98 -24.59
N CYS A 401 -1.99 -2.04 -23.75
CA CYS A 401 -1.81 -2.25 -22.32
C CYS A 401 -2.41 -1.05 -21.59
N GLU A 402 -3.43 -1.25 -20.76
CA GLU A 402 -4.15 -0.17 -20.09
C GLU A 402 -3.97 -0.23 -18.57
N LYS A 403 -3.58 0.90 -17.99
CA LYS A 403 -3.57 1.19 -16.56
C LYS A 403 -5.01 1.42 -16.09
N ALA A 404 -5.43 0.70 -15.05
CA ALA A 404 -6.81 0.74 -14.57
C ALA A 404 -7.30 2.16 -14.27
N PHE A 405 -8.56 2.42 -14.60
CA PHE A 405 -9.26 3.60 -14.09
C PHE A 405 -9.46 3.48 -12.57
N CYS A 406 -9.87 2.31 -12.09
CA CYS A 406 -10.02 2.01 -10.67
C CYS A 406 -9.82 0.51 -10.42
N VAL A 407 -9.25 0.14 -9.27
CA VAL A 407 -9.21 -1.24 -8.74
C VAL A 407 -9.45 -1.18 -7.24
N ALA A 408 -10.39 -1.99 -6.77
CA ALA A 408 -10.58 -2.33 -5.36
C ALA A 408 -9.96 -3.72 -5.13
N TRP A 409 -8.91 -3.81 -4.31
CA TRP A 409 -8.23 -5.07 -4.03
C TRP A 409 -8.86 -5.76 -2.83
N GLY A 410 -8.92 -7.09 -2.83
CA GLY A 410 -9.59 -7.85 -1.76
C GLY A 410 -8.92 -7.81 -0.39
N HIS A 411 -7.69 -7.30 -0.34
CA HIS A 411 -6.94 -7.04 0.89
C HIS A 411 -7.12 -5.60 1.43
N GLU A 412 -7.90 -4.74 0.76
CA GLU A 412 -8.23 -3.38 1.21
C GLU A 412 -9.55 -3.38 2.03
N PRO A 413 -9.63 -2.74 3.22
CA PRO A 413 -10.79 -2.90 4.13
C PRO A 413 -12.16 -2.53 3.53
N GLU A 414 -12.21 -1.51 2.67
CA GLU A 414 -13.46 -1.06 2.03
C GLU A 414 -13.93 -1.96 0.87
N THR A 415 -13.17 -2.99 0.49
CA THR A 415 -13.54 -3.92 -0.59
C THR A 415 -14.52 -4.98 -0.11
N PHE A 416 -15.66 -5.07 -0.79
CA PHE A 416 -16.62 -6.16 -0.63
C PHE A 416 -17.43 -6.37 -1.91
N SER A 417 -17.91 -7.61 -2.09
CA SER A 417 -18.97 -7.99 -3.01
C SER A 417 -20.30 -8.07 -2.26
N ALA A 418 -21.42 -7.95 -2.97
CA ALA A 418 -22.76 -8.13 -2.41
C ALA A 418 -23.65 -9.03 -3.27
N LEU A 419 -24.63 -9.68 -2.64
CA LEU A 419 -25.79 -10.28 -3.31
C LEU A 419 -26.80 -9.19 -3.64
N VAL A 420 -26.78 -8.72 -4.89
CA VAL A 420 -27.68 -7.67 -5.36
C VAL A 420 -28.88 -8.29 -6.06
N CYS A 421 -30.08 -7.94 -5.60
CA CYS A 421 -31.33 -8.19 -6.32
C CYS A 421 -31.69 -6.94 -7.12
N ASP A 422 -31.58 -7.01 -8.45
CA ASP A 422 -32.09 -5.97 -9.34
C ASP A 422 -33.59 -6.18 -9.56
N THR A 423 -34.43 -5.32 -8.97
CA THR A 423 -35.89 -5.50 -9.00
C THR A 423 -36.48 -5.31 -10.40
N ARG A 424 -35.70 -4.78 -11.34
CA ARG A 424 -36.07 -4.57 -12.76
C ARG A 424 -35.82 -5.81 -13.63
N LYS A 425 -35.07 -6.81 -13.13
CA LYS A 425 -34.62 -7.98 -13.90
C LYS A 425 -34.93 -9.30 -13.17
N ASP A 426 -36.16 -9.80 -13.34
CA ASP A 426 -36.65 -11.08 -12.78
C ASP A 426 -36.44 -11.26 -11.25
N ALA A 427 -36.17 -10.16 -10.52
CA ALA A 427 -35.69 -10.16 -9.13
C ALA A 427 -34.52 -11.15 -8.88
N ALA A 428 -33.65 -11.37 -9.88
CA ALA A 428 -32.62 -12.39 -9.84
C ALA A 428 -31.34 -11.90 -9.16
N PHE A 429 -30.86 -12.62 -8.13
CA PHE A 429 -29.61 -12.27 -7.45
C PHE A 429 -28.38 -12.38 -8.37
N ILE A 430 -27.53 -11.36 -8.32
CA ILE A 430 -26.19 -11.31 -8.91
C ILE A 430 -25.15 -11.00 -7.83
N VAL A 431 -23.91 -11.44 -8.04
CA VAL A 431 -22.77 -10.99 -7.24
C VAL A 431 -22.23 -9.71 -7.85
N PHE A 432 -22.22 -8.63 -7.08
CA PHE A 432 -21.84 -7.29 -7.55
C PHE A 432 -20.64 -6.74 -6.75
N PRO A 433 -19.61 -6.17 -7.39
CA PRO A 433 -18.43 -5.63 -6.71
C PRO A 433 -18.70 -4.23 -6.11
N SER A 434 -19.42 -4.21 -4.99
CA SER A 434 -19.80 -3.00 -4.25
C SER A 434 -18.62 -2.10 -3.87
N GLY A 435 -17.48 -2.70 -3.50
CA GLY A 435 -16.23 -1.98 -3.22
C GLY A 435 -15.70 -1.20 -4.43
N LEU A 436 -15.71 -1.82 -5.62
CA LEU A 436 -15.33 -1.14 -6.87
C LEU A 436 -16.32 -0.03 -7.23
N HIS A 437 -17.62 -0.27 -7.05
CA HIS A 437 -18.66 0.75 -7.30
C HIS A 437 -18.49 1.98 -6.40
N LYS A 438 -18.28 1.78 -5.09
CA LYS A 438 -17.90 2.85 -4.15
C LYS A 438 -16.64 3.59 -4.61
N ALA A 439 -15.57 2.86 -4.95
CA ALA A 439 -14.28 3.43 -5.33
C ALA A 439 -14.35 4.23 -6.65
N VAL A 440 -15.14 3.78 -7.63
CA VAL A 440 -15.39 4.53 -8.88
C VAL A 440 -16.14 5.82 -8.59
N VAL A 441 -17.26 5.79 -7.84
CA VAL A 441 -18.02 7.00 -7.48
C VAL A 441 -17.14 7.99 -6.69
N GLN A 442 -16.39 7.51 -5.70
CA GLN A 442 -15.47 8.37 -4.93
C GLN A 442 -14.35 8.96 -5.81
N LYS A 443 -13.81 8.20 -6.78
CA LYS A 443 -12.80 8.73 -7.72
C LYS A 443 -13.39 9.80 -8.66
N LEU A 444 -14.64 9.64 -9.10
CA LEU A 444 -15.36 10.62 -9.92
C LEU A 444 -15.65 11.91 -9.15
N LEU A 445 -16.19 11.82 -7.92
CA LEU A 445 -16.39 12.97 -7.03
C LEU A 445 -15.10 13.72 -6.72
N ASN A 446 -13.97 13.00 -6.69
CA ASN A 446 -12.64 13.59 -6.47
C ASN A 446 -12.02 14.19 -7.74
N ASN A 447 -12.47 13.80 -8.93
CA ASN A 447 -11.86 14.19 -10.21
C ASN A 447 -12.95 14.37 -11.29
N PRO A 448 -13.71 15.48 -11.28
CA PRO A 448 -14.75 15.79 -12.27
C PRO A 448 -14.31 15.62 -13.73
N SER A 449 -13.04 15.92 -14.06
CA SER A 449 -12.50 15.79 -15.43
C SER A 449 -12.48 14.36 -15.99
N GLN A 450 -12.74 13.37 -15.13
CA GLN A 450 -12.77 11.96 -15.49
C GLN A 450 -14.21 11.42 -15.68
N VAL A 451 -15.25 12.19 -15.34
CA VAL A 451 -16.65 11.74 -15.32
C VAL A 451 -17.12 11.23 -16.68
N GLU A 452 -16.89 11.99 -17.76
CA GLU A 452 -17.28 11.57 -19.10
C GLU A 452 -16.60 10.25 -19.54
N LYS A 453 -15.39 9.94 -19.05
CA LYS A 453 -14.67 8.70 -19.39
C LYS A 453 -15.38 7.46 -18.86
N VAL A 454 -16.09 7.57 -17.74
CA VAL A 454 -16.87 6.48 -17.14
C VAL A 454 -18.32 6.52 -17.63
N LEU A 455 -18.99 7.68 -17.60
CA LEU A 455 -20.40 7.78 -17.99
C LEU A 455 -20.65 7.52 -19.50
N SER A 456 -19.60 7.61 -20.33
CA SER A 456 -19.66 7.22 -21.74
C SER A 456 -19.52 5.71 -22.01
N LEU A 457 -19.31 4.87 -20.99
CA LEU A 457 -19.26 3.40 -21.12
C LEU A 457 -20.66 2.79 -21.38
N HIS A 458 -20.71 1.47 -21.60
CA HIS A 458 -21.98 0.79 -21.90
C HIS A 458 -22.79 0.50 -20.61
N GLY A 459 -23.95 1.14 -20.49
CA GLY A 459 -25.03 0.77 -19.59
C GLY A 459 -26.38 0.79 -20.32
N ASN A 460 -27.36 0.02 -19.84
CA ASN A 460 -28.77 0.16 -20.23
C ASN A 460 -29.38 1.40 -19.58
N TYR A 461 -29.15 1.61 -18.27
CA TYR A 461 -29.63 2.80 -17.58
C TYR A 461 -28.80 4.02 -18.00
N LYS A 462 -29.47 5.14 -18.30
CA LYS A 462 -28.83 6.35 -18.84
C LYS A 462 -28.65 7.48 -17.85
N GLY A 463 -29.33 7.44 -16.70
CA GLY A 463 -29.19 8.40 -15.61
C GLY A 463 -29.20 9.86 -16.07
N THR A 464 -28.21 10.62 -15.61
CA THR A 464 -27.96 12.02 -16.00
C THR A 464 -27.30 12.18 -17.39
N GLY A 465 -27.01 11.09 -18.08
CA GLY A 465 -26.41 11.09 -19.42
C GLY A 465 -24.89 10.89 -19.39
N GLN A 466 -24.20 11.29 -20.46
CA GLN A 466 -22.74 11.06 -20.62
C GLN A 466 -21.87 12.27 -20.25
N LYS A 467 -22.49 13.38 -19.85
CA LYS A 467 -21.82 14.66 -19.58
C LYS A 467 -21.71 14.92 -18.09
N LEU A 468 -20.63 15.62 -17.71
CA LEU A 468 -20.49 16.18 -16.38
C LEU A 468 -21.61 17.22 -16.16
N ILE A 469 -22.32 17.09 -15.04
CA ILE A 469 -23.24 18.09 -14.51
C ILE A 469 -22.67 18.53 -13.16
N GLU A 470 -22.68 19.83 -12.88
CA GLU A 470 -22.22 20.39 -11.61
C GLU A 470 -23.34 21.24 -11.00
N ALA A 471 -23.54 21.10 -9.69
CA ALA A 471 -24.47 21.88 -8.90
C ALA A 471 -23.78 22.23 -7.57
N ASP A 472 -23.97 23.46 -7.07
CA ASP A 472 -23.36 23.95 -5.82
C ASP A 472 -21.82 23.78 -5.77
N ASP A 473 -21.16 23.94 -6.93
CA ASP A 473 -19.73 23.71 -7.18
C ASP A 473 -19.25 22.27 -6.91
N VAL A 474 -20.16 21.28 -7.02
CA VAL A 474 -19.90 19.84 -6.82
C VAL A 474 -20.37 19.03 -8.03
N PRO A 475 -19.61 18.01 -8.48
CA PRO A 475 -20.03 17.09 -9.53
C PRO A 475 -21.25 16.25 -9.11
N VAL A 476 -22.30 16.25 -9.94
CA VAL A 476 -23.50 15.42 -9.76
C VAL A 476 -23.25 14.04 -10.38
N ILE A 477 -23.24 13.00 -9.54
CA ILE A 477 -22.93 11.62 -9.94
C ILE A 477 -24.14 10.72 -9.68
N ASP A 478 -24.79 10.26 -10.75
CA ASP A 478 -25.83 9.24 -10.69
C ASP A 478 -25.20 7.87 -10.34
N THR A 479 -25.44 7.43 -9.11
CA THR A 479 -24.85 6.20 -8.56
C THR A 479 -25.51 4.93 -9.11
N PHE A 480 -26.76 5.00 -9.61
CA PHE A 480 -27.44 3.89 -10.29
C PHE A 480 -26.92 3.71 -11.73
N GLN A 481 -26.57 4.81 -12.41
CA GLN A 481 -25.89 4.78 -13.70
C GLN A 481 -24.48 4.19 -13.54
N VAL A 482 -23.72 4.62 -12.52
CA VAL A 482 -22.40 4.02 -12.23
C VAL A 482 -22.54 2.55 -11.80
N HIS A 483 -23.64 2.13 -11.17
CA HIS A 483 -23.91 0.72 -10.84
C HIS A 483 -24.06 -0.16 -12.09
N ASP A 484 -24.98 0.19 -13.00
CA ASP A 484 -25.22 -0.57 -14.24
C ASP A 484 -24.02 -0.52 -15.21
N ILE A 485 -23.21 0.55 -15.17
CA ILE A 485 -21.90 0.59 -15.85
C ILE A 485 -20.92 -0.40 -15.19
N VAL A 486 -20.70 -0.35 -13.88
CA VAL A 486 -19.76 -1.25 -13.19
C VAL A 486 -20.15 -2.72 -13.38
N GLN A 487 -21.45 -3.05 -13.30
CA GLN A 487 -21.99 -4.39 -13.52
C GLN A 487 -21.61 -5.00 -14.89
N ARG A 488 -21.44 -4.18 -15.93
CA ARG A 488 -21.20 -4.63 -17.31
C ARG A 488 -19.75 -4.48 -17.77
N ASN A 489 -19.00 -3.56 -17.17
CA ASN A 489 -17.70 -3.11 -17.66
C ASN A 489 -16.54 -3.46 -16.69
N ALA A 490 -16.82 -3.97 -15.50
CA ALA A 490 -15.80 -4.40 -14.54
C ALA A 490 -15.16 -5.75 -14.93
N PHE A 491 -13.89 -5.90 -14.58
CA PHE A 491 -13.11 -7.12 -14.76
C PHE A 491 -12.64 -7.62 -13.38
N GLY A 492 -12.81 -8.92 -13.11
CA GLY A 492 -12.14 -9.59 -12.00
C GLY A 492 -10.68 -9.91 -12.35
N LEU A 493 -9.75 -9.68 -11.41
CA LEU A 493 -8.32 -9.92 -11.61
C LEU A 493 -7.91 -11.39 -11.32
N GLY A 494 -8.83 -12.18 -10.76
CA GLY A 494 -8.53 -13.47 -10.12
C GLY A 494 -8.02 -13.30 -8.69
N GLN A 495 -7.86 -14.41 -7.96
CA GLN A 495 -7.42 -14.41 -6.57
C GLN A 495 -5.98 -13.88 -6.44
N GLN A 496 -5.79 -12.72 -5.81
CA GLN A 496 -4.46 -12.10 -5.64
C GLN A 496 -3.78 -12.49 -4.32
N THR A 497 -4.56 -12.94 -3.33
CA THR A 497 -4.10 -13.31 -1.99
C THR A 497 -4.81 -14.58 -1.51
N GLN A 498 -4.21 -15.30 -0.55
CA GLN A 498 -4.84 -16.50 0.02
C GLN A 498 -6.13 -16.19 0.80
N ASP A 499 -6.28 -14.94 1.25
CA ASP A 499 -7.42 -14.41 2.00
C ASP A 499 -8.56 -13.87 1.09
N GLU A 500 -8.43 -14.02 -0.24
CA GLU A 500 -9.45 -13.59 -1.21
C GLU A 500 -10.39 -14.73 -1.59
N ASP A 501 -11.69 -14.52 -1.34
CA ASP A 501 -12.81 -15.34 -1.80
C ASP A 501 -13.80 -14.49 -2.65
N ILE A 502 -15.06 -14.92 -2.77
CA ILE A 502 -16.07 -14.18 -3.55
C ILE A 502 -16.57 -12.90 -2.85
N SER A 503 -16.57 -12.87 -1.52
CA SER A 503 -17.03 -11.76 -0.68
C SER A 503 -16.12 -10.54 -0.72
N ASN A 504 -14.86 -10.69 -1.11
CA ASN A 504 -13.86 -9.63 -1.22
C ASN A 504 -13.07 -9.70 -2.55
N ALA A 505 -13.64 -10.26 -3.62
CA ALA A 505 -12.91 -10.49 -4.88
C ALA A 505 -12.26 -9.21 -5.49
N SER A 506 -10.95 -9.26 -5.76
CA SER A 506 -10.22 -8.17 -6.43
C SER A 506 -10.81 -7.86 -7.81
N THR A 507 -11.30 -6.62 -7.99
CA THR A 507 -12.04 -6.19 -9.19
C THR A 507 -11.65 -4.77 -9.62
N GLY A 508 -11.69 -4.50 -10.93
CA GLY A 508 -11.30 -3.21 -11.51
C GLY A 508 -12.07 -2.81 -12.76
N LEU A 509 -11.88 -1.55 -13.17
CA LEU A 509 -12.49 -0.92 -14.34
C LEU A 509 -11.40 -0.34 -15.26
N TRP A 510 -11.47 -0.64 -16.55
CA TRP A 510 -10.50 -0.25 -17.58
C TRP A 510 -11.24 0.32 -18.80
N VAL A 511 -11.19 1.64 -18.97
CA VAL A 511 -12.10 2.39 -19.85
C VAL A 511 -11.95 1.99 -21.32
N ARG A 512 -10.75 1.69 -21.82
CA ARG A 512 -10.54 1.25 -23.20
C ARG A 512 -10.81 -0.25 -23.37
N ALA A 513 -10.43 -1.08 -22.41
CA ALA A 513 -10.72 -2.50 -22.42
C ALA A 513 -12.24 -2.80 -22.45
N SER A 514 -13.06 -1.96 -21.81
CA SER A 514 -14.52 -2.02 -21.85
C SER A 514 -15.15 -1.83 -23.25
N TYR A 515 -14.36 -1.51 -24.29
CA TYR A 515 -14.81 -1.51 -25.69
C TYR A 515 -14.50 -2.82 -26.44
N ILE A 516 -13.83 -3.79 -25.84
CA ILE A 516 -13.45 -5.05 -26.49
C ILE A 516 -14.60 -6.05 -26.36
N ASN A 517 -15.34 -6.26 -27.44
CA ASN A 517 -16.57 -7.06 -27.42
C ASN A 517 -16.34 -8.57 -27.27
N HIS A 518 -17.41 -9.28 -26.92
CA HIS A 518 -17.35 -10.71 -26.71
C HIS A 518 -17.29 -11.55 -28.01
N SER A 519 -16.34 -12.49 -28.07
CA SER A 519 -16.42 -13.68 -28.93
C SER A 519 -16.05 -14.95 -28.16
N CYS A 520 -16.76 -16.05 -28.38
CA CYS A 520 -16.33 -17.38 -27.89
C CYS A 520 -15.16 -17.96 -28.70
N ILE A 521 -14.80 -17.32 -29.82
CA ILE A 521 -13.60 -17.59 -30.62
C ILE A 521 -12.80 -16.28 -30.75
N PRO A 522 -12.16 -15.81 -29.66
CA PRO A 522 -11.56 -14.49 -29.61
C PRO A 522 -10.24 -14.40 -30.39
N ASN A 523 -10.03 -13.25 -31.05
CA ASN A 523 -8.76 -12.92 -31.71
C ASN A 523 -7.75 -12.22 -30.77
N ALA A 524 -8.15 -11.90 -29.53
CA ALA A 524 -7.28 -11.37 -28.49
C ALA A 524 -7.36 -12.16 -27.16
N LYS A 525 -6.22 -12.33 -26.48
CA LYS A 525 -6.13 -12.81 -25.10
C LYS A 525 -5.84 -11.63 -24.17
N LYS A 526 -6.49 -11.62 -22.99
CA LYS A 526 -6.19 -10.73 -21.86
C LYS A 526 -5.25 -11.41 -20.85
N ASP A 527 -4.32 -10.66 -20.28
CA ASP A 527 -3.48 -11.01 -19.13
C ASP A 527 -3.42 -9.79 -18.16
N PHE A 528 -3.10 -9.99 -16.88
CA PHE A 528 -2.98 -8.91 -15.88
C PHE A 528 -1.56 -8.79 -15.30
N ILE A 529 -1.10 -7.57 -15.02
CA ILE A 529 0.16 -7.28 -14.32
C ILE A 529 -0.10 -6.18 -13.29
N GLY A 530 -0.49 -6.58 -12.07
CA GLY A 530 -1.07 -5.64 -11.11
C GLY A 530 -2.36 -5.04 -11.68
N ASP A 531 -2.51 -3.72 -11.61
CA ASP A 531 -3.64 -2.98 -12.23
C ASP A 531 -3.44 -2.64 -13.72
N LEU A 532 -2.45 -3.24 -14.39
CA LEU A 532 -2.35 -3.22 -15.86
C LEU A 532 -3.14 -4.40 -16.45
N ILE A 533 -4.01 -4.14 -17.42
CA ILE A 533 -4.56 -5.16 -18.31
C ILE A 533 -3.79 -5.12 -19.64
N LEU A 534 -3.35 -6.28 -20.12
CA LEU A 534 -2.58 -6.46 -21.35
C LEU A 534 -3.41 -7.28 -22.34
N PHE A 535 -3.59 -6.80 -23.57
CA PHE A 535 -4.19 -7.57 -24.65
C PHE A 535 -3.14 -7.93 -25.71
N ARG A 536 -3.08 -9.21 -26.09
CA ARG A 536 -2.21 -9.75 -27.13
C ARG A 536 -3.01 -10.50 -28.19
N ALA A 537 -2.61 -10.38 -29.45
CA ALA A 537 -3.30 -11.03 -30.56
C ALA A 537 -3.05 -12.55 -30.57
N THR A 538 -4.11 -13.36 -30.61
CA THR A 538 -4.01 -14.85 -30.65
C THR A 538 -3.77 -15.38 -32.07
N ARG A 539 -4.03 -14.55 -33.07
CA ARG A 539 -3.74 -14.75 -34.50
C ARG A 539 -3.46 -13.38 -35.14
N GLY A 540 -3.20 -13.35 -36.45
CA GLY A 540 -3.22 -12.09 -37.20
C GLY A 540 -4.62 -11.46 -37.14
N ILE A 541 -4.69 -10.15 -36.95
CA ILE A 541 -5.92 -9.35 -36.96
C ILE A 541 -5.78 -8.32 -38.09
N ALA A 542 -6.74 -8.28 -39.02
CA ALA A 542 -6.66 -7.37 -40.17
C ALA A 542 -7.05 -5.93 -39.79
N ALA A 543 -6.58 -4.96 -40.57
CA ALA A 543 -7.02 -3.57 -40.46
C ALA A 543 -8.55 -3.47 -40.58
N ARG A 544 -9.18 -2.78 -39.62
CA ARG A 544 -10.64 -2.65 -39.43
C ARG A 544 -11.36 -3.95 -39.02
N GLU A 545 -10.65 -5.00 -38.64
CA GLU A 545 -11.25 -6.15 -37.93
C GLU A 545 -11.55 -5.76 -36.47
N GLU A 546 -12.63 -6.30 -35.90
CA GLU A 546 -13.00 -6.09 -34.51
C GLU A 546 -12.15 -6.92 -33.56
N ILE A 547 -11.60 -6.30 -32.53
CA ILE A 547 -10.82 -6.96 -31.48
C ILE A 547 -11.81 -7.50 -30.44
N THR A 548 -11.71 -8.79 -30.14
CA THR A 548 -12.68 -9.52 -29.30
C THR A 548 -12.02 -10.41 -28.26
N HIS A 549 -12.66 -10.55 -27.10
CA HIS A 549 -12.20 -11.41 -26.00
C HIS A 549 -13.32 -12.28 -25.41
N ILE A 550 -12.94 -13.26 -24.57
CA ILE A 550 -13.90 -14.15 -23.90
C ILE A 550 -14.40 -13.55 -22.57
N TYR A 551 -15.73 -13.44 -22.43
CA TYR A 551 -16.40 -12.91 -21.24
C TYR A 551 -16.69 -14.04 -20.22
N ASP A 552 -17.17 -15.18 -20.72
CA ASP A 552 -17.46 -16.41 -19.97
C ASP A 552 -16.79 -17.59 -20.69
N GLU A 553 -16.02 -18.39 -19.94
CA GLU A 553 -15.20 -19.51 -20.46
C GLU A 553 -15.86 -20.88 -20.31
N SER A 554 -17.12 -20.96 -19.85
CA SER A 554 -17.86 -22.22 -19.71
C SER A 554 -18.01 -22.93 -21.05
N SER A 555 -17.68 -24.22 -21.15
CA SER A 555 -17.82 -24.96 -22.41
C SER A 555 -19.28 -25.22 -22.81
N SER A 556 -20.21 -25.21 -21.85
CA SER A 556 -21.64 -25.41 -22.10
C SER A 556 -22.29 -24.19 -22.76
N TYR A 557 -22.71 -24.35 -24.01
CA TYR A 557 -23.48 -23.35 -24.77
C TYR A 557 -24.69 -22.80 -23.97
N LYS A 558 -25.44 -23.68 -23.31
CA LYS A 558 -26.64 -23.30 -22.54
C LYS A 558 -26.29 -22.44 -21.32
N LEU A 559 -25.16 -22.70 -20.66
CA LEU A 559 -24.69 -21.89 -19.52
C LEU A 559 -24.16 -20.53 -19.99
N ARG A 560 -23.31 -20.49 -21.03
CA ARG A 560 -22.79 -19.21 -21.58
C ARG A 560 -23.91 -18.27 -22.01
N GLN A 561 -24.88 -18.76 -22.80
CA GLN A 561 -25.99 -17.90 -23.25
C GLN A 561 -26.89 -17.44 -22.08
N ALA A 562 -27.03 -18.25 -21.02
CA ALA A 562 -27.73 -17.80 -19.81
C ALA A 562 -26.95 -16.69 -19.07
N ALA A 563 -25.63 -16.81 -18.96
CA ALA A 563 -24.76 -15.78 -18.37
C ALA A 563 -24.78 -14.48 -19.20
N PHE A 564 -24.69 -14.57 -20.53
CA PHE A 564 -24.72 -13.41 -21.43
C PHE A 564 -26.04 -12.63 -21.33
N ARG A 565 -27.19 -13.32 -21.35
CA ARG A 565 -28.50 -12.69 -21.14
C ARG A 565 -28.62 -12.07 -19.74
N LYS A 566 -28.26 -12.80 -18.68
CA LYS A 566 -28.43 -12.34 -17.29
C LYS A 566 -27.62 -11.08 -16.98
N THR A 567 -26.33 -11.07 -17.34
CA THR A 567 -25.41 -9.99 -16.96
C THR A 567 -25.40 -8.85 -17.99
N TRP A 568 -25.26 -9.17 -19.28
CA TRP A 568 -25.01 -8.19 -20.34
C TRP A 568 -26.18 -7.97 -21.31
N ASP A 569 -27.28 -8.72 -21.19
CA ASP A 569 -28.51 -8.51 -21.96
C ASP A 569 -28.37 -8.76 -23.48
N PHE A 570 -27.61 -9.81 -23.87
CA PHE A 570 -27.44 -10.21 -25.29
C PHE A 570 -27.33 -11.73 -25.51
N GLU A 571 -27.50 -12.18 -26.77
CA GLU A 571 -27.09 -13.51 -27.25
C GLU A 571 -25.79 -13.42 -28.04
N CYS A 572 -24.83 -14.30 -27.74
CA CYS A 572 -23.60 -14.39 -28.55
C CYS A 572 -23.90 -15.04 -29.92
N ARG A 573 -23.52 -14.35 -31.01
CA ARG A 573 -23.71 -14.77 -32.41
C ARG A 573 -22.41 -15.04 -33.16
N CYS A 574 -21.30 -15.31 -32.45
CA CYS A 574 -20.07 -15.77 -33.10
C CYS A 574 -20.27 -17.14 -33.76
N ALA A 575 -19.43 -17.52 -34.73
CA ALA A 575 -19.61 -18.74 -35.52
C ALA A 575 -19.77 -20.02 -34.67
N LEU A 576 -19.00 -20.14 -33.57
CA LEU A 576 -19.12 -21.27 -32.63
C LEU A 576 -20.51 -21.32 -31.98
N CYS A 577 -21.08 -20.19 -31.57
CA CYS A 577 -22.41 -20.12 -30.96
C CYS A 577 -23.55 -20.32 -31.97
N LEU A 578 -23.36 -19.97 -33.25
CA LEU A 578 -24.33 -20.30 -34.30
C LEU A 578 -24.38 -21.81 -34.51
N VAL A 579 -23.23 -22.47 -34.70
CA VAL A 579 -23.16 -23.94 -34.84
C VAL A 579 -23.68 -24.66 -33.58
N GLN A 580 -23.34 -24.20 -32.37
CA GLN A 580 -23.84 -24.81 -31.13
C GLN A 580 -25.32 -24.53 -30.83
N LYS A 581 -25.97 -23.59 -31.53
CA LYS A 581 -27.43 -23.37 -31.45
C LYS A 581 -28.22 -24.42 -32.24
N GLU A 582 -27.58 -25.04 -33.23
CA GLU A 582 -28.14 -26.05 -34.14
C GLU A 582 -27.54 -27.46 -33.89
N GLU A 583 -26.64 -27.60 -32.90
CA GLU A 583 -26.00 -28.87 -32.50
C GLU A 583 -27.04 -29.87 -31.95
N SER A 584 -27.04 -31.10 -32.48
CA SER A 584 -27.91 -32.17 -31.99
C SER A 584 -27.43 -32.72 -30.64
N ASP A 585 -28.37 -33.26 -29.85
CA ASP A 585 -28.11 -33.98 -28.60
C ASP A 585 -27.01 -35.06 -28.74
N THR A 586 -26.92 -35.72 -29.90
CA THR A 586 -25.90 -36.72 -30.21
C THR A 586 -24.51 -36.10 -30.41
N LEU A 587 -24.41 -35.02 -31.19
CA LEU A 587 -23.16 -34.28 -31.39
C LEU A 587 -22.70 -33.62 -30.09
N GLN A 588 -23.61 -33.03 -29.31
CA GLN A 588 -23.28 -32.41 -28.02
C GLN A 588 -22.67 -33.44 -27.05
N ARG A 589 -23.20 -34.67 -27.00
CA ARG A 589 -22.63 -35.77 -26.19
C ARG A 589 -21.25 -36.19 -26.70
N MET A 590 -21.06 -36.31 -28.01
CA MET A 590 -19.74 -36.63 -28.59
C MET A 590 -18.70 -35.53 -28.31
N ARG A 591 -19.09 -34.26 -28.41
CA ARG A 591 -18.24 -33.10 -28.10
C ARG A 591 -17.86 -33.09 -26.62
N ASN A 592 -18.82 -33.27 -25.71
CA ASN A 592 -18.56 -33.38 -24.27
C ASN A 592 -17.63 -34.56 -23.95
N GLN A 593 -17.81 -35.73 -24.58
CA GLN A 593 -16.89 -36.88 -24.39
C GLN A 593 -15.48 -36.62 -24.94
N ALA A 594 -15.33 -35.86 -26.02
CA ALA A 594 -14.03 -35.45 -26.53
C ALA A 594 -13.36 -34.43 -25.59
N GLU A 595 -14.14 -33.50 -25.05
CA GLU A 595 -13.71 -32.50 -24.06
C GLU A 595 -13.29 -33.16 -22.74
N GLU A 596 -14.05 -34.11 -22.20
CA GLU A 596 -13.66 -34.92 -21.04
C GLU A 596 -12.38 -35.73 -21.28
N LYS A 597 -12.15 -36.21 -22.52
CA LYS A 597 -10.90 -36.91 -22.87
C LYS A 597 -9.73 -35.94 -22.94
N ALA A 598 -9.92 -34.75 -23.50
CA ALA A 598 -8.91 -33.70 -23.56
C ALA A 598 -8.55 -33.17 -22.16
N ASN A 599 -9.55 -32.94 -21.30
CA ASN A 599 -9.36 -32.52 -19.91
C ASN A 599 -8.64 -33.60 -19.11
N ARG A 600 -9.12 -34.86 -19.14
CA ARG A 600 -8.42 -35.98 -18.49
C ARG A 600 -7.01 -36.20 -19.04
N PHE A 601 -6.78 -35.98 -20.33
CA PHE A 601 -5.44 -36.01 -20.91
C PHE A 601 -4.58 -34.91 -20.31
N SER A 602 -5.05 -33.66 -20.26
CA SER A 602 -4.31 -32.53 -19.68
C SER A 602 -4.09 -32.65 -18.17
N GLU A 603 -4.99 -33.32 -17.44
CA GLU A 603 -4.85 -33.58 -16.00
C GLU A 603 -3.89 -34.74 -15.69
N SER A 604 -3.81 -35.74 -16.58
CA SER A 604 -2.88 -36.88 -16.46
C SER A 604 -1.52 -36.66 -17.14
N ASN A 605 -1.42 -35.65 -18.01
CA ASN A 605 -0.22 -35.24 -18.74
C ASN A 605 0.02 -33.73 -18.49
N ASP A 606 -0.02 -33.33 -17.22
CA ASP A 606 0.31 -31.96 -16.79
C ASP A 606 1.72 -31.60 -17.35
N PRO A 607 1.87 -30.50 -18.10
CA PRO A 607 3.15 -30.08 -18.64
C PRO A 607 4.21 -29.73 -17.58
N ALA A 608 3.87 -29.70 -16.28
CA ALA A 608 4.79 -29.66 -15.14
C ALA A 608 5.67 -30.94 -14.99
N GLY A 609 6.37 -31.31 -16.06
CA GLY A 609 7.21 -32.49 -16.17
C GLY A 609 7.51 -32.95 -17.60
N ALA A 610 6.79 -32.42 -18.60
CA ALA A 610 6.95 -32.82 -20.00
C ALA A 610 8.04 -31.99 -20.72
N SER A 611 9.19 -32.60 -20.99
CA SER A 611 10.25 -32.03 -21.83
C SER A 611 9.79 -31.87 -23.28
N ARG A 612 9.47 -30.64 -23.67
CA ARG A 612 9.06 -30.32 -25.06
C ARG A 612 10.27 -30.32 -25.99
N VAL A 613 10.34 -31.32 -26.86
CA VAL A 613 11.14 -31.27 -28.09
C VAL A 613 10.41 -30.38 -29.11
N PHE A 614 11.05 -29.28 -29.53
CA PHE A 614 11.00 -28.68 -30.86
C PHE A 614 12.00 -27.52 -30.92
N ASP A 615 12.77 -27.42 -32.00
CA ASP A 615 13.83 -26.42 -32.17
C ASP A 615 13.31 -25.01 -32.52
N VAL A 616 14.23 -24.03 -32.48
CA VAL A 616 14.08 -22.56 -32.68
C VAL A 616 13.73 -21.79 -31.38
N PRO A 617 14.44 -20.67 -31.04
CA PRO A 617 14.48 -20.12 -29.67
C PRO A 617 13.67 -18.80 -29.48
N PRO A 618 13.91 -18.03 -28.39
CA PRO A 618 13.24 -18.01 -27.08
C PRO A 618 12.13 -16.89 -27.02
N PRO A 619 11.24 -16.74 -25.98
CA PRO A 619 11.60 -16.79 -24.56
C PRO A 619 10.64 -17.45 -23.55
N TYR A 620 11.27 -17.79 -22.43
CA TYR A 620 10.81 -18.35 -21.16
C TYR A 620 9.45 -17.88 -20.59
N THR A 621 8.73 -18.84 -20.01
CA THR A 621 7.64 -18.63 -19.05
C THR A 621 7.87 -19.49 -17.80
N TYR A 622 7.82 -18.90 -16.61
CA TYR A 622 7.93 -19.64 -15.34
C TYR A 622 6.59 -20.31 -14.95
N PRO A 623 6.61 -21.53 -14.37
CA PRO A 623 5.41 -22.22 -13.88
C PRO A 623 5.00 -21.78 -12.46
N ILE A 624 3.71 -21.93 -12.15
CA ILE A 624 3.13 -21.73 -10.82
C ILE A 624 3.23 -23.03 -10.02
N SER A 625 3.64 -22.97 -8.75
CA SER A 625 3.72 -24.13 -7.85
C SER A 625 2.45 -24.30 -7.00
N PRO A 626 1.72 -25.43 -7.06
CA PRO A 626 0.62 -25.71 -6.14
C PRO A 626 1.16 -26.09 -4.75
N THR A 627 0.82 -25.31 -3.72
CA THR A 627 1.28 -25.54 -2.34
C THR A 627 0.53 -26.70 -1.69
N GLN A 628 1.14 -27.90 -1.64
CA GLN A 628 0.65 -28.97 -0.76
C GLN A 628 0.92 -28.61 0.71
N SER A 629 -0.12 -28.68 1.55
CA SER A 629 -0.05 -28.29 2.95
C SER A 629 0.63 -29.34 3.83
N SER A 630 1.59 -28.93 4.65
CA SER A 630 2.36 -29.82 5.52
C SER A 630 1.60 -30.15 6.82
N ARG A 631 0.54 -30.97 6.73
CA ARG A 631 -0.15 -31.56 7.90
C ARG A 631 -0.52 -33.02 7.66
N PHE A 632 0.31 -33.96 8.15
CA PHE A 632 -0.09 -35.27 8.73
C PHE A 632 1.13 -36.12 9.16
N SER A 633 1.92 -35.64 10.11
CA SER A 633 2.98 -36.44 10.75
C SER A 633 2.41 -37.35 11.85
N PHE A 634 1.57 -38.32 11.47
CA PHE A 634 1.02 -39.31 12.43
C PHE A 634 0.84 -40.74 11.88
N PHE A 635 0.86 -40.96 10.56
CA PHE A 635 0.58 -42.27 9.94
C PHE A 635 1.81 -43.08 9.49
N LYS A 636 3.03 -42.75 9.96
CA LYS A 636 4.27 -43.43 9.54
C LYS A 636 4.58 -44.72 10.33
N THR A 637 3.90 -44.96 11.45
CA THR A 637 4.19 -46.08 12.38
C THR A 637 3.33 -47.33 12.17
N LEU A 638 2.33 -47.30 11.26
CA LEU A 638 1.37 -48.39 11.03
C LEU A 638 1.44 -48.98 9.60
N LYS A 639 2.63 -49.02 8.99
CA LYS A 639 2.88 -49.71 7.69
C LYS A 639 4.17 -50.55 7.68
N SER A 640 4.56 -51.11 8.82
CA SER A 640 5.69 -52.04 8.95
C SER A 640 5.33 -53.51 8.63
N GLY A 641 4.05 -53.89 8.69
CA GLY A 641 3.63 -55.30 8.65
C GLY A 641 3.71 -56.01 7.29
N PHE A 642 3.73 -55.29 6.16
CA PHE A 642 3.74 -55.89 4.82
C PHE A 642 4.67 -55.17 3.84
N ARG A 643 5.96 -55.49 3.92
CA ARG A 643 6.85 -55.51 2.75
C ARG A 643 7.23 -56.97 2.48
N PRO A 644 7.32 -57.43 1.23
CA PRO A 644 7.95 -58.72 0.95
C PRO A 644 9.40 -58.67 1.46
N LYS A 645 9.88 -59.76 2.07
CA LYS A 645 11.29 -59.87 2.43
C LYS A 645 12.15 -59.72 1.16
N PRO A 646 13.24 -58.94 1.18
CA PRO A 646 14.15 -58.90 0.06
C PRO A 646 14.78 -60.28 -0.16
N ASP A 647 15.13 -60.54 -1.42
CA ASP A 647 15.78 -61.78 -1.84
C ASP A 647 17.04 -62.06 -0.99
N PRO A 648 17.16 -63.25 -0.35
CA PRO A 648 18.35 -63.61 0.43
C PRO A 648 19.66 -63.49 -0.35
N LEU A 649 19.68 -63.76 -1.66
CA LEU A 649 20.86 -63.60 -2.51
C LEU A 649 21.22 -62.12 -2.68
N VAL A 650 20.23 -61.24 -2.80
CA VAL A 650 20.45 -59.78 -2.85
C VAL A 650 20.94 -59.23 -1.51
N SER A 651 20.39 -59.72 -0.39
CA SER A 651 20.85 -59.33 0.95
C SER A 651 22.29 -59.81 1.23
N ALA A 652 22.65 -61.02 0.78
CA ALA A 652 24.02 -61.54 0.83
C ALA A 652 24.96 -60.74 -0.09
N LEU A 653 24.53 -60.44 -1.32
CA LEU A 653 25.29 -59.63 -2.28
C LEU A 653 25.57 -58.22 -1.74
N CYS A 654 24.61 -57.63 -1.02
CA CYS A 654 24.81 -56.37 -0.32
C CYS A 654 25.82 -56.48 0.84
N HIS A 655 25.82 -57.58 1.60
CA HIS A 655 26.81 -57.80 2.68
C HIS A 655 28.23 -58.03 2.14
N ALA A 656 28.37 -58.77 1.04
CA ALA A 656 29.65 -58.93 0.34
C ALA A 656 30.15 -57.56 -0.18
N ALA A 657 29.25 -56.76 -0.77
CA ALA A 657 29.54 -55.40 -1.23
C ALA A 657 29.95 -54.42 -0.11
N MET A 658 29.41 -54.56 1.10
CA MET A 658 29.85 -53.78 2.28
C MET A 658 31.27 -54.14 2.76
N ARG A 659 31.75 -55.36 2.45
CA ARG A 659 33.02 -55.91 2.96
C ARG A 659 34.20 -55.79 1.98
N GLY A 660 33.95 -55.41 0.73
CA GLY A 660 34.98 -55.42 -0.31
C GLY A 660 35.22 -56.80 -0.93
N ASP A 661 34.38 -57.80 -0.66
CA ASP A 661 34.62 -59.18 -1.09
C ASP A 661 34.22 -59.39 -2.56
N GLU A 662 35.13 -59.03 -3.47
CA GLU A 662 34.96 -59.18 -4.92
C GLU A 662 34.72 -60.64 -5.35
N GLN A 663 35.31 -61.63 -4.66
CA GLN A 663 35.11 -63.04 -4.97
C GLN A 663 33.68 -63.48 -4.61
N GLN A 664 33.20 -63.13 -3.43
CA GLN A 664 31.83 -63.43 -3.00
C GLN A 664 30.79 -62.63 -3.83
N VAL A 665 31.08 -61.37 -4.20
CA VAL A 665 30.23 -60.60 -5.12
C VAL A 665 30.14 -61.26 -6.50
N SER A 666 31.27 -61.64 -7.10
CA SER A 666 31.29 -62.33 -8.40
C SER A 666 30.59 -63.69 -8.32
N GLY A 667 30.76 -64.44 -7.23
CA GLY A 667 30.11 -65.73 -7.00
C GLY A 667 28.59 -65.62 -6.84
N LEU A 668 28.10 -64.60 -6.13
CA LEU A 668 26.66 -64.39 -5.96
C LEU A 668 26.00 -63.90 -7.25
N ILE A 669 26.67 -63.03 -8.03
CA ILE A 669 26.17 -62.59 -9.34
C ILE A 669 26.09 -63.76 -10.33
N SER A 670 27.09 -64.66 -10.35
CA SER A 670 27.04 -65.86 -11.22
C SER A 670 25.99 -66.89 -10.77
N GLN A 671 25.54 -66.85 -9.51
CA GLN A 671 24.37 -67.58 -9.00
C GLN A 671 23.02 -66.89 -9.30
N GLY A 672 23.03 -65.76 -10.03
CA GLY A 672 21.82 -65.05 -10.46
C GLY A 672 21.33 -63.97 -9.49
N ALA A 673 22.13 -63.57 -8.49
CA ALA A 673 21.76 -62.49 -7.57
C ALA A 673 21.54 -61.16 -8.31
N ASN A 674 20.37 -60.55 -8.12
CA ASN A 674 19.97 -59.35 -8.85
C ASN A 674 20.80 -58.12 -8.44
N VAL A 675 21.70 -57.65 -9.31
CA VAL A 675 22.56 -56.46 -9.13
C VAL A 675 21.80 -55.13 -8.92
N HIS A 676 20.52 -55.07 -9.32
CA HIS A 676 19.61 -53.94 -9.07
C HIS A 676 18.63 -54.19 -7.93
N GLY A 677 18.67 -55.37 -7.31
CA GLY A 677 17.89 -55.71 -6.13
C GLY A 677 18.21 -54.79 -4.95
N ARG A 678 17.33 -54.78 -3.94
CA ARG A 678 17.50 -53.97 -2.73
C ARG A 678 17.47 -54.84 -1.47
N ASN A 679 18.34 -54.53 -0.51
CA ASN A 679 18.32 -55.14 0.82
C ASN A 679 17.20 -54.56 1.70
N GLU A 680 17.19 -54.93 2.99
CA GLU A 680 16.16 -54.51 3.97
C GLU A 680 16.09 -52.98 4.17
N ASP A 681 17.22 -52.27 4.07
CA ASP A 681 17.29 -50.80 4.10
C ASP A 681 16.76 -50.13 2.83
N GLY A 682 16.56 -50.88 1.75
CA GLY A 682 16.28 -50.37 0.42
C GLY A 682 17.53 -49.96 -0.38
N ASN A 683 18.73 -50.39 0.04
CA ASN A 683 20.00 -50.13 -0.66
C ASN A 683 20.28 -51.19 -1.73
N THR A 684 20.83 -50.78 -2.88
CA THR A 684 21.36 -51.70 -3.91
C THR A 684 22.81 -52.10 -3.58
N PRO A 685 23.32 -53.23 -4.10
CA PRO A 685 24.71 -53.65 -3.89
C PRO A 685 25.75 -52.54 -4.19
N ILE A 686 25.60 -51.83 -5.32
CA ILE A 686 26.50 -50.72 -5.67
C ILE A 686 26.39 -49.55 -4.67
N LYS A 687 25.20 -49.27 -4.13
CA LYS A 687 25.04 -48.27 -3.07
C LYS A 687 25.73 -48.71 -1.76
N CYS A 688 25.73 -50.01 -1.45
CA CYS A 688 26.45 -50.56 -0.30
C CYS A 688 27.97 -50.48 -0.48
N ALA A 689 28.51 -50.86 -1.64
CA ALA A 689 29.94 -50.72 -1.94
C ALA A 689 30.40 -49.26 -1.84
N ILE A 690 29.63 -48.33 -2.44
CA ILE A 690 29.88 -46.88 -2.33
C ILE A 690 29.82 -46.41 -0.86
N LEU A 691 28.79 -46.79 -0.09
CA LEU A 691 28.65 -46.35 1.32
C LEU A 691 29.79 -46.81 2.24
N HIS A 692 30.52 -47.85 1.86
CA HIS A 692 31.66 -48.39 2.61
C HIS A 692 33.01 -48.10 1.92
N ASP A 693 33.04 -47.21 0.91
CA ASP A 693 34.23 -46.79 0.12
C ASP A 693 35.00 -47.96 -0.53
N GLN A 694 34.29 -49.04 -0.88
CA GLN A 694 34.87 -50.26 -1.43
C GLN A 694 35.11 -50.11 -2.94
N THR A 695 36.33 -49.68 -3.32
CA THR A 695 36.73 -49.38 -4.70
C THR A 695 36.58 -50.58 -5.64
N GLY A 696 37.36 -51.65 -5.45
CA GLY A 696 37.38 -52.80 -6.36
C GLY A 696 35.99 -53.41 -6.57
N THR A 697 35.21 -53.57 -5.50
CA THR A 697 33.82 -54.05 -5.58
C THR A 697 32.88 -53.05 -6.25
N SER A 698 33.07 -51.73 -6.09
CA SER A 698 32.32 -50.73 -6.86
C SER A 698 32.65 -50.82 -8.36
N ARG A 699 33.92 -51.00 -8.73
CA ARG A 699 34.37 -51.22 -10.12
C ARG A 699 33.71 -52.46 -10.72
N LEU A 700 33.73 -53.59 -9.99
CA LEU A 700 33.12 -54.85 -10.39
C LEU A 700 31.60 -54.71 -10.60
N LEU A 701 30.90 -54.06 -9.67
CA LEU A 701 29.44 -53.88 -9.79
C LEU A 701 29.07 -52.95 -10.95
N LEU A 702 29.83 -51.88 -11.19
CA LEU A 702 29.64 -50.98 -12.34
C LEU A 702 29.93 -51.69 -13.68
N SER A 703 30.98 -52.52 -13.76
CA SER A 703 31.27 -53.29 -14.99
C SER A 703 30.20 -54.36 -15.30
N MET A 704 29.48 -54.82 -14.28
CA MET A 704 28.28 -55.67 -14.40
C MET A 704 26.99 -54.87 -14.61
N GLY A 705 27.08 -53.58 -14.95
CA GLY A 705 25.96 -52.73 -15.32
C GLY A 705 25.12 -52.19 -14.16
N ALA A 706 25.54 -52.32 -12.90
CA ALA A 706 24.81 -51.77 -11.76
C ALA A 706 24.75 -50.23 -11.82
N THR A 707 23.61 -49.62 -11.48
CA THR A 707 23.44 -48.16 -11.56
C THR A 707 22.92 -47.54 -10.26
N THR A 708 23.39 -46.32 -10.00
CA THR A 708 22.99 -45.46 -8.85
C THR A 708 21.67 -44.70 -9.08
N ASN A 709 21.05 -44.88 -10.26
CA ASN A 709 19.69 -44.46 -10.68
C ASN A 709 19.37 -42.96 -10.70
N LYS A 710 19.62 -42.22 -9.61
CA LYS A 710 19.24 -40.80 -9.42
C LYS A 710 20.39 -39.81 -9.58
N LEU A 711 21.61 -40.23 -9.22
CA LEU A 711 22.86 -39.51 -9.44
C LEU A 711 23.82 -40.45 -10.18
N PRO A 712 24.77 -39.93 -10.97
CA PRO A 712 25.89 -40.72 -11.48
C PRO A 712 26.78 -41.26 -10.35
N PRO A 713 27.62 -42.28 -10.60
CA PRO A 713 28.40 -42.94 -9.55
C PRO A 713 29.33 -41.98 -8.77
N LEU A 714 30.07 -41.10 -9.46
CA LEU A 714 30.98 -40.11 -8.86
C LEU A 714 30.26 -39.22 -7.84
N PHE A 715 29.19 -38.56 -8.25
CA PHE A 715 28.40 -37.68 -7.37
C PHE A 715 27.66 -38.46 -6.27
N LYS A 716 27.31 -39.74 -6.53
CA LYS A 716 26.80 -40.62 -5.48
C LYS A 716 27.89 -40.97 -4.45
N ALA A 717 29.14 -41.14 -4.83
CA ALA A 717 30.24 -41.35 -3.89
C ALA A 717 30.59 -40.06 -3.12
N ALA A 718 30.70 -38.92 -3.82
CA ALA A 718 30.99 -37.62 -3.21
C ALA A 718 29.90 -37.20 -2.19
N SER A 719 28.62 -37.42 -2.50
CA SER A 719 27.50 -37.14 -1.57
C SER A 719 27.48 -37.98 -0.29
N VAL A 720 28.40 -38.95 -0.12
CA VAL A 720 28.61 -39.68 1.15
C VAL A 720 30.07 -39.62 1.66
N GLY A 721 30.98 -38.99 0.92
CA GLY A 721 32.38 -38.81 1.33
C GLY A 721 33.32 -39.97 0.99
N SER A 722 32.93 -40.87 0.09
CA SER A 722 33.70 -42.07 -0.29
C SER A 722 34.79 -41.71 -1.31
N LEU A 723 35.87 -41.09 -0.82
CA LEU A 723 36.86 -40.43 -1.66
C LEU A 723 37.72 -41.40 -2.49
N ASN A 724 37.95 -42.63 -2.02
CA ASN A 724 38.71 -43.61 -2.82
C ASN A 724 37.88 -44.09 -4.01
N VAL A 725 36.57 -44.30 -3.81
CA VAL A 725 35.63 -44.54 -4.91
C VAL A 725 35.53 -43.32 -5.83
N CYS A 726 35.53 -42.08 -5.31
CA CYS A 726 35.50 -40.88 -6.17
C CYS A 726 36.73 -40.81 -7.11
N LYS A 727 37.96 -41.01 -6.58
CA LYS A 727 39.19 -41.07 -7.38
C LYS A 727 39.10 -42.14 -8.46
N MET A 728 38.73 -43.36 -8.07
CA MET A 728 38.59 -44.50 -8.98
C MET A 728 37.68 -44.24 -10.19
N LEU A 729 36.65 -43.39 -10.03
CA LEU A 729 35.69 -43.06 -11.09
C LEU A 729 36.20 -41.93 -12.00
N LEU A 730 36.89 -40.93 -11.46
CA LEU A 730 37.64 -39.95 -12.26
C LEU A 730 38.77 -40.63 -13.06
N ASP A 731 39.53 -41.54 -12.44
CA ASP A 731 40.55 -42.38 -13.10
C ASP A 731 39.95 -43.26 -14.22
N SER A 732 38.62 -43.50 -14.19
CA SER A 732 37.88 -44.27 -15.20
C SER A 732 37.16 -43.38 -16.23
N GLY A 733 37.30 -42.05 -16.14
CA GLY A 733 36.78 -41.08 -17.11
C GLY A 733 35.38 -40.52 -16.84
N GLU A 734 34.83 -40.58 -15.62
CA GLU A 734 33.60 -39.84 -15.28
C GLU A 734 33.87 -38.32 -15.23
N ASP A 735 32.92 -37.50 -15.72
CA ASP A 735 33.04 -36.04 -15.78
C ASP A 735 32.60 -35.37 -14.47
N VAL A 736 33.48 -34.54 -13.91
CA VAL A 736 33.23 -33.75 -12.69
C VAL A 736 32.12 -32.70 -12.85
N ASN A 737 31.75 -32.35 -14.09
CA ASN A 737 30.69 -31.39 -14.43
C ASN A 737 29.43 -32.05 -15.04
N GLU A 738 29.26 -33.37 -14.92
CA GLU A 738 28.09 -34.09 -15.47
C GLU A 738 26.73 -33.53 -14.96
N VAL A 739 25.77 -33.39 -15.87
CA VAL A 739 24.41 -32.95 -15.55
C VAL A 739 23.47 -34.11 -15.22
N SER A 740 22.61 -33.87 -14.24
CA SER A 740 21.53 -34.79 -13.85
C SER A 740 20.50 -34.95 -14.97
N LYS A 741 19.63 -35.96 -14.84
CA LYS A 741 18.50 -36.20 -15.77
C LYS A 741 17.50 -35.03 -15.88
N SER A 742 17.61 -34.03 -15.01
CA SER A 742 16.86 -32.76 -15.02
C SER A 742 17.61 -31.59 -15.68
N GLY A 743 18.87 -31.78 -16.09
CA GLY A 743 19.72 -30.73 -16.69
C GLY A 743 20.52 -29.90 -15.67
N GLU A 744 20.41 -30.18 -14.37
CA GLU A 744 21.16 -29.49 -13.30
C GLU A 744 22.50 -30.19 -13.04
N LEU A 745 23.61 -29.45 -12.87
CA LEU A 745 24.93 -30.03 -12.54
C LEU A 745 24.83 -30.90 -11.28
N CYS A 746 25.32 -32.14 -11.34
CA CYS A 746 25.18 -33.09 -10.23
C CYS A 746 25.91 -32.64 -8.96
N PHE A 747 26.91 -31.77 -9.07
CA PHE A 747 27.59 -31.09 -7.97
C PHE A 747 26.64 -30.34 -7.03
N ILE A 748 25.57 -29.73 -7.56
CA ILE A 748 24.55 -29.01 -6.78
C ILE A 748 23.85 -29.94 -5.79
N GLU A 749 23.52 -31.18 -6.20
CA GLU A 749 22.92 -32.17 -5.30
C GLU A 749 23.93 -32.70 -4.25
N VAL A 750 25.24 -32.67 -4.52
CA VAL A 750 26.30 -33.02 -3.55
C VAL A 750 26.39 -31.96 -2.44
N VAL A 751 26.50 -30.67 -2.79
CA VAL A 751 26.42 -29.56 -1.82
C VAL A 751 25.11 -29.63 -1.03
N ASN A 752 23.99 -29.92 -1.69
CA ASN A 752 22.70 -30.07 -1.03
C ASN A 752 22.62 -31.21 -0.01
N LYS A 753 23.53 -32.19 -0.02
CA LYS A 753 23.68 -33.24 1.01
C LYS A 753 24.64 -32.86 2.14
N GLY A 754 25.46 -31.82 1.97
CA GLY A 754 26.31 -31.27 3.04
C GLY A 754 27.58 -32.04 3.36
N ASN A 755 28.05 -32.91 2.46
CA ASN A 755 29.31 -33.65 2.69
C ASN A 755 30.52 -32.78 2.33
N VAL A 756 31.13 -32.14 3.33
CA VAL A 756 32.27 -31.21 3.15
C VAL A 756 33.41 -31.85 2.35
N SER A 757 33.81 -33.07 2.70
CA SER A 757 34.93 -33.77 2.04
C SER A 757 34.65 -34.07 0.56
N GLY A 758 33.44 -34.53 0.23
CA GLY A 758 33.02 -34.76 -1.15
C GLY A 758 32.86 -33.48 -1.96
N VAL A 759 32.45 -32.37 -1.34
CA VAL A 759 32.39 -31.05 -1.99
C VAL A 759 33.80 -30.55 -2.29
N LYS A 760 34.72 -30.58 -1.31
CA LYS A 760 36.13 -30.18 -1.52
C LYS A 760 36.79 -31.03 -2.60
N PHE A 761 36.62 -32.35 -2.56
CA PHE A 761 37.17 -33.25 -3.58
C PHE A 761 36.69 -32.91 -5.01
N LEU A 762 35.40 -32.61 -5.21
CA LEU A 762 34.90 -32.24 -6.54
C LEU A 762 35.40 -30.86 -6.99
N LEU A 763 35.54 -29.88 -6.09
CA LEU A 763 36.13 -28.58 -6.40
C LEU A 763 37.63 -28.70 -6.76
N GLU A 764 38.39 -29.47 -5.99
CA GLU A 764 39.81 -29.79 -6.25
C GLU A 764 40.03 -30.45 -7.62
N ASN A 765 39.01 -31.13 -8.17
CA ASN A 765 39.04 -31.79 -9.47
C ASN A 765 38.30 -31.02 -10.58
N GLY A 766 37.89 -29.76 -10.35
CA GLY A 766 37.37 -28.87 -11.40
C GLY A 766 35.85 -28.76 -11.54
N ALA A 767 35.08 -29.09 -10.51
CA ALA A 767 33.66 -28.72 -10.45
C ALA A 767 33.49 -27.19 -10.39
N ASN A 768 32.53 -26.64 -11.13
CA ASN A 768 32.25 -25.20 -11.12
C ASN A 768 31.78 -24.68 -9.74
N PRO A 769 32.52 -23.77 -9.06
CA PRO A 769 32.12 -23.21 -7.78
C PRO A 769 30.93 -22.23 -7.89
N ASP A 770 30.73 -21.60 -9.04
CA ASP A 770 29.60 -20.70 -9.37
C ASP A 770 28.44 -21.43 -10.06
N ALA A 771 28.25 -22.72 -9.77
CA ALA A 771 27.14 -23.49 -10.32
C ALA A 771 25.78 -22.88 -9.91
N SER A 772 24.93 -22.61 -10.90
CA SER A 772 23.56 -22.13 -10.68
C SER A 772 22.55 -23.27 -10.73
N THR A 773 21.60 -23.29 -9.80
CA THR A 773 20.39 -24.12 -9.88
C THR A 773 19.59 -23.82 -11.16
N LEU A 774 18.74 -24.76 -11.60
CA LEU A 774 17.85 -24.58 -12.76
C LEU A 774 16.90 -23.37 -12.65
N ALA A 775 16.65 -22.89 -11.43
CA ALA A 775 15.86 -21.71 -11.15
C ALA A 775 16.68 -20.39 -11.16
N GLY A 776 17.99 -20.45 -11.43
CA GLY A 776 18.89 -19.30 -11.56
C GLY A 776 19.58 -18.85 -10.27
N GLY A 777 19.40 -19.55 -9.14
CA GLY A 777 20.02 -19.20 -7.86
C GLY A 777 21.36 -19.90 -7.66
N SER A 778 22.34 -19.18 -7.10
CA SER A 778 23.70 -19.65 -6.82
C SER A 778 23.75 -20.81 -5.81
N ILE A 779 24.64 -21.77 -6.04
CA ILE A 779 24.99 -22.85 -5.10
C ILE A 779 25.50 -22.31 -3.75
N LEU A 780 26.22 -21.18 -3.76
CA LEU A 780 26.71 -20.50 -2.55
C LEU A 780 25.55 -19.93 -1.72
N ALA A 781 24.56 -19.32 -2.38
CA ALA A 781 23.34 -18.84 -1.73
C ALA A 781 22.54 -19.99 -1.11
N GLN A 782 22.53 -21.18 -1.74
CA GLN A 782 21.89 -22.37 -1.19
C GLN A 782 22.64 -22.98 0.00
N ALA A 783 23.98 -22.96 -0.01
CA ALA A 783 24.81 -23.39 1.13
C ALA A 783 24.63 -22.47 2.34
N VAL A 784 24.59 -21.14 2.13
CA VAL A 784 24.30 -20.15 3.19
C VAL A 784 22.89 -20.29 3.74
N LYS A 785 21.88 -20.52 2.89
CA LYS A 785 20.50 -20.81 3.33
C LYS A 785 20.37 -22.10 4.16
N LYS A 786 21.36 -22.99 4.10
CA LYS A 786 21.47 -24.23 4.89
C LYS A 786 22.45 -24.15 6.05
N ASP A 787 23.05 -22.98 6.29
CA ASP A 787 24.07 -22.74 7.34
C ASP A 787 25.31 -23.65 7.25
N GLN A 788 25.76 -23.95 6.02
CA GLN A 788 26.86 -24.87 5.76
C GLN A 788 28.21 -24.15 5.68
N VAL A 789 28.65 -23.55 6.79
CA VAL A 789 29.85 -22.67 6.86
C VAL A 789 31.08 -23.26 6.17
N ASP A 790 31.43 -24.53 6.41
CA ASP A 790 32.62 -25.18 5.82
C ASP A 790 32.53 -25.35 4.30
N ILE A 791 31.31 -25.48 3.75
CA ILE A 791 31.05 -25.54 2.30
C ILE A 791 31.04 -24.15 1.70
N VAL A 792 30.52 -23.15 2.40
CA VAL A 792 30.58 -21.74 1.99
C VAL A 792 32.04 -21.28 1.90
N LEU A 793 32.86 -21.63 2.88
CA LEU A 793 34.31 -21.42 2.84
C LEU A 793 34.95 -22.17 1.66
N ALA A 794 34.66 -23.47 1.49
CA ALA A 794 35.22 -24.27 0.39
C ALA A 794 34.91 -23.69 -1.00
N LEU A 795 33.66 -23.26 -1.24
CA LEU A 795 33.22 -22.67 -2.50
C LEU A 795 33.95 -21.35 -2.79
N ILE A 796 34.02 -20.45 -1.79
CA ILE A 796 34.73 -19.16 -1.92
C ILE A 796 36.24 -19.37 -2.09
N GLU A 797 36.84 -20.35 -1.40
CA GLU A 797 38.26 -20.71 -1.54
C GLU A 797 38.62 -21.22 -2.94
N HIS A 798 37.67 -21.81 -3.66
CA HIS A 798 37.82 -22.23 -5.06
C HIS A 798 37.30 -21.21 -6.08
N GLY A 799 36.85 -20.04 -5.64
CA GLY A 799 36.57 -18.88 -6.50
C GLY A 799 35.10 -18.47 -6.67
N ALA A 800 34.15 -19.04 -5.92
CA ALA A 800 32.73 -18.64 -6.00
C ALA A 800 32.52 -17.15 -5.67
N ASP A 801 31.65 -16.47 -6.43
CA ASP A 801 31.30 -15.07 -6.16
C ASP A 801 30.50 -14.95 -4.85
N VAL A 802 31.16 -14.38 -3.84
CA VAL A 802 30.58 -14.00 -2.54
C VAL A 802 29.42 -13.01 -2.67
N ASN A 803 29.31 -12.31 -3.80
CA ASN A 803 28.23 -11.36 -4.11
C ASN A 803 27.07 -11.98 -4.90
N SER A 804 27.11 -13.28 -5.19
CA SER A 804 26.05 -13.98 -5.92
C SER A 804 24.69 -13.97 -5.19
N HIS A 805 23.63 -14.37 -5.89
CA HIS A 805 22.25 -14.18 -5.46
C HIS A 805 21.43 -15.47 -5.45
N ASP A 806 20.35 -15.50 -4.67
CA ASP A 806 19.29 -16.50 -4.80
C ASP A 806 18.32 -16.22 -5.96
N ILE A 807 17.38 -17.15 -6.16
CA ILE A 807 16.28 -17.07 -7.14
C ILE A 807 15.33 -15.87 -6.96
N HIS A 808 15.52 -15.06 -5.93
CA HIS A 808 14.72 -13.86 -5.62
C HIS A 808 15.56 -12.57 -5.67
N GLY A 809 16.84 -12.64 -6.05
CA GLY A 809 17.74 -11.48 -6.06
C GLY A 809 18.25 -11.05 -4.68
N ASN A 810 18.12 -11.88 -3.65
CA ASN A 810 18.80 -11.63 -2.37
C ASN A 810 20.28 -12.01 -2.52
N SER A 811 21.20 -11.10 -2.22
CA SER A 811 22.63 -11.45 -2.16
C SER A 811 22.91 -12.43 -1.02
N VAL A 812 23.98 -13.21 -1.12
CA VAL A 812 24.38 -14.20 -0.09
C VAL A 812 24.42 -13.56 1.32
N LEU A 813 24.94 -12.33 1.45
CA LEU A 813 24.96 -11.56 2.70
C LEU A 813 23.55 -11.28 3.26
N ASN A 814 22.58 -10.90 2.41
CA ASN A 814 21.19 -10.68 2.84
C ASN A 814 20.54 -11.96 3.36
N ILE A 815 20.88 -13.13 2.79
CA ILE A 815 20.36 -14.43 3.25
C ILE A 815 20.89 -14.75 4.64
N ALA A 816 22.20 -14.58 4.88
CA ALA A 816 22.82 -14.79 6.20
C ALA A 816 22.24 -13.88 7.31
N ILE A 817 21.82 -12.66 6.95
CA ILE A 817 21.16 -11.71 7.86
C ILE A 817 19.71 -12.11 8.14
N GLN A 818 18.99 -12.60 7.12
CA GLN A 818 17.61 -13.11 7.27
C GLN A 818 17.54 -14.45 8.04
N THR A 819 18.60 -15.28 8.00
CA THR A 819 18.75 -16.48 8.84
C THR A 819 19.36 -16.17 10.22
N GLU A 820 19.62 -14.89 10.51
CA GLU A 820 20.13 -14.37 11.79
C GLU A 820 21.52 -14.93 12.21
N ASN A 821 22.28 -15.56 11.31
CA ASN A 821 23.56 -16.16 11.65
C ASN A 821 24.73 -15.15 11.59
N ALA A 822 25.02 -14.54 12.74
CA ALA A 822 26.11 -13.59 12.93
C ALA A 822 27.54 -14.16 12.71
N LYS A 823 27.74 -15.49 12.62
CA LYS A 823 29.03 -16.06 12.21
C LYS A 823 29.16 -16.07 10.68
N MET A 824 28.09 -16.44 9.99
CA MET A 824 28.02 -16.45 8.52
C MET A 824 28.13 -15.03 7.96
N VAL A 825 27.44 -14.06 8.58
CA VAL A 825 27.59 -12.63 8.22
C VAL A 825 29.04 -12.19 8.33
N LYS A 826 29.71 -12.46 9.46
CA LYS A 826 31.13 -12.15 9.64
C LYS A 826 32.01 -12.77 8.55
N VAL A 827 31.88 -14.07 8.29
CA VAL A 827 32.67 -14.79 7.27
C VAL A 827 32.46 -14.19 5.87
N LEU A 828 31.24 -13.84 5.50
CA LEU A 828 30.93 -13.24 4.20
C LEU A 828 31.56 -11.84 4.08
N LEU A 829 31.48 -11.01 5.11
CA LEU A 829 32.11 -9.69 5.15
C LEU A 829 33.65 -9.79 5.09
N GLU A 830 34.26 -10.71 5.84
CA GLU A 830 35.71 -11.00 5.79
C GLU A 830 36.18 -11.51 4.41
N LYS A 831 35.28 -12.12 3.63
CA LYS A 831 35.53 -12.57 2.25
C LYS A 831 35.11 -11.54 1.18
N GLY A 832 34.73 -10.32 1.57
CA GLY A 832 34.46 -9.21 0.64
C GLY A 832 33.03 -9.10 0.11
N ALA A 833 32.03 -9.64 0.82
CA ALA A 833 30.62 -9.47 0.47
C ALA A 833 30.19 -7.98 0.46
N GLN A 834 29.61 -7.53 -0.65
CA GLN A 834 29.14 -6.16 -0.80
C GLN A 834 27.96 -5.86 0.15
N THR A 835 28.13 -4.80 0.93
CA THR A 835 27.18 -4.26 1.91
C THR A 835 26.03 -3.45 1.31
N LYS A 836 26.04 -3.22 -0.02
CA LYS A 836 25.02 -2.44 -0.73
C LYS A 836 23.71 -3.23 -0.88
N PRO A 837 22.54 -2.61 -0.68
CA PRO A 837 21.26 -3.30 -0.79
C PRO A 837 20.91 -3.64 -2.25
N THR A 838 20.80 -4.93 -2.57
CA THR A 838 20.27 -5.42 -3.87
C THR A 838 18.81 -5.88 -3.78
N THR A 839 18.17 -5.70 -2.63
CA THR A 839 16.83 -6.23 -2.31
C THR A 839 15.70 -5.48 -3.03
N ILE A 840 14.81 -6.26 -3.64
CA ILE A 840 13.61 -5.78 -4.38
C ILE A 840 12.74 -4.80 -3.55
N LEU A 841 12.67 -4.99 -2.23
CA LEU A 841 11.85 -4.16 -1.33
C LEU A 841 12.46 -2.78 -1.02
N CYS A 842 13.71 -2.51 -1.42
CA CYS A 842 14.46 -1.27 -1.14
C CYS A 842 14.64 -0.91 0.36
N THR A 843 14.21 -1.79 1.28
CA THR A 843 14.61 -1.78 2.69
C THR A 843 16.11 -1.98 2.77
N THR A 844 16.84 -1.04 3.39
CA THR A 844 18.29 -1.18 3.57
C THR A 844 18.61 -2.32 4.55
N ILE A 845 19.80 -2.91 4.41
CA ILE A 845 20.26 -4.00 5.28
C ILE A 845 20.29 -3.53 6.76
N LEU A 846 20.63 -2.26 6.97
CA LEU A 846 20.57 -1.58 8.28
C LEU A 846 19.12 -1.51 8.80
N GLU A 847 18.15 -1.06 7.99
CA GLU A 847 16.75 -0.92 8.41
C GLU A 847 16.14 -2.28 8.81
N TYR A 848 16.45 -3.37 8.10
CA TYR A 848 16.02 -4.71 8.50
C TYR A 848 16.63 -5.11 9.85
N THR A 849 17.95 -4.97 9.98
CA THR A 849 18.72 -5.35 11.18
C THR A 849 18.27 -4.58 12.42
N ILE A 850 18.02 -3.28 12.28
CA ILE A 850 17.51 -2.38 13.34
C ILE A 850 16.08 -2.76 13.74
N ASN A 851 15.17 -2.94 12.78
CA ASN A 851 13.77 -3.33 13.06
C ASN A 851 13.66 -4.74 13.68
N LYS A 852 14.67 -5.61 13.47
CA LYS A 852 14.79 -6.92 14.13
C LYS A 852 15.60 -6.89 15.44
N LYS A 853 16.13 -5.74 15.86
CA LYS A 853 17.02 -5.59 17.04
C LYS A 853 18.20 -6.58 17.04
N ARG A 854 18.85 -6.76 15.88
CA ARG A 854 20.03 -7.65 15.75
C ARG A 854 21.33 -6.85 15.86
N LEU A 855 21.57 -6.32 17.06
CA LEU A 855 22.66 -5.36 17.32
C LEU A 855 24.06 -5.93 17.03
N ASP A 856 24.29 -7.23 17.26
CA ASP A 856 25.57 -7.88 16.90
C ASP A 856 25.85 -7.84 15.39
N ILE A 857 24.81 -8.07 14.58
CA ILE A 857 24.88 -7.99 13.11
C ILE A 857 25.03 -6.53 12.69
N LEU A 858 24.36 -5.59 13.36
CA LEU A 858 24.53 -4.15 13.10
C LEU A 858 25.97 -3.70 13.35
N ARG A 859 26.59 -4.14 14.46
CA ARG A 859 28.00 -3.84 14.78
C ARG A 859 28.95 -4.38 13.71
N GLN A 860 28.74 -5.60 13.22
CA GLN A 860 29.53 -6.17 12.11
C GLN A 860 29.36 -5.38 10.81
N LEU A 861 28.12 -5.01 10.47
CA LEU A 861 27.78 -4.25 9.27
C LEU A 861 28.43 -2.85 9.30
N VAL A 862 28.30 -2.11 10.40
CA VAL A 862 28.91 -0.78 10.58
C VAL A 862 30.43 -0.88 10.52
N ALA A 863 31.04 -1.85 11.22
CA ALA A 863 32.49 -2.08 11.18
C ALA A 863 33.02 -2.50 9.78
N ALA A 864 32.17 -3.04 8.92
CA ALA A 864 32.49 -3.36 7.52
C ALA A 864 32.28 -2.17 6.55
N GLY A 865 32.05 -0.95 7.06
CA GLY A 865 31.96 0.25 6.23
C GLY A 865 30.72 0.30 5.33
N VAL A 866 29.56 -0.11 5.83
CA VAL A 866 28.27 0.16 5.15
C VAL A 866 28.09 1.67 5.00
N ASP A 867 27.65 2.10 3.82
CA ASP A 867 27.26 3.48 3.54
C ASP A 867 26.06 3.90 4.43
N LEU A 868 26.33 4.71 5.45
CA LEU A 868 25.33 5.23 6.39
C LEU A 868 24.54 6.43 5.82
N GLY A 869 25.00 7.00 4.70
CA GLY A 869 24.26 7.97 3.91
C GLY A 869 23.20 7.33 3.00
N PHE A 870 23.20 6.00 2.88
CA PHE A 870 22.26 5.28 2.02
C PHE A 870 20.86 5.19 2.64
N THR A 871 19.85 5.51 1.83
CA THR A 871 18.46 5.70 2.25
C THR A 871 17.50 4.70 1.63
N ASP A 872 16.25 4.66 2.12
CA ASP A 872 15.17 3.84 1.58
C ASP A 872 14.66 4.31 0.18
N ALA A 873 13.64 3.62 -0.35
CA ALA A 873 12.98 4.00 -1.62
C ALA A 873 12.28 5.37 -1.61
N GLN A 874 12.16 6.04 -0.46
CA GLN A 874 11.63 7.40 -0.34
C GLN A 874 12.77 8.43 -0.26
N ASN A 875 13.99 7.98 0.08
CA ASN A 875 15.21 8.73 0.35
C ASN A 875 15.34 9.26 1.80
N GLN A 876 14.71 8.64 2.79
CA GLN A 876 14.75 9.07 4.20
C GLN A 876 16.06 8.66 4.93
N PRO A 877 16.77 9.57 5.62
CA PRO A 877 17.95 9.24 6.44
C PRO A 877 17.71 8.25 7.59
N ILE A 878 18.72 7.40 7.85
CA ILE A 878 18.63 6.29 8.81
C ILE A 878 18.53 6.76 10.27
N ILE A 879 19.22 7.85 10.65
CA ILE A 879 19.11 8.45 12.00
C ILE A 879 17.66 8.86 12.30
N ILE A 880 16.98 9.51 11.35
CA ILE A 880 15.57 9.90 11.50
C ILE A 880 14.66 8.68 11.64
N LYS A 881 14.94 7.59 10.91
CA LYS A 881 14.21 6.30 11.06
C LYS A 881 14.36 5.74 12.47
N VAL A 882 15.57 5.76 13.06
CA VAL A 882 15.83 5.26 14.42
C VAL A 882 15.10 6.10 15.46
N ILE A 883 15.21 7.44 15.40
CA ILE A 883 14.52 8.38 16.29
C ILE A 883 13.00 8.12 16.28
N ARG A 884 12.42 8.01 15.07
CA ARG A 884 10.97 7.85 14.87
C ARG A 884 10.47 6.39 15.00
N ASN A 885 11.34 5.43 15.31
CA ASN A 885 10.97 4.02 15.44
C ASN A 885 10.17 3.78 16.74
N PRO A 886 8.94 3.22 16.70
CA PRO A 886 8.17 2.89 17.89
C PRO A 886 8.59 1.55 18.54
N LEU A 887 9.37 0.70 17.84
CA LEU A 887 9.77 -0.62 18.31
C LEU A 887 11.02 -0.59 19.20
N LEU A 888 11.84 0.47 19.09
CA LEU A 888 13.06 0.67 19.88
C LEU A 888 12.74 1.45 21.16
N LYS A 889 13.28 1.00 22.30
CA LYS A 889 13.32 1.77 23.55
C LYS A 889 14.32 2.92 23.45
N THR A 890 14.29 3.86 24.39
CA THR A 890 15.27 4.96 24.45
C THR A 890 16.71 4.44 24.49
N ASP A 891 17.00 3.45 25.34
CA ASP A 891 18.32 2.82 25.45
C ASP A 891 18.76 2.20 24.11
N ASP A 892 17.88 1.40 23.47
CA ASP A 892 18.13 0.83 22.14
C ASP A 892 18.43 1.91 21.09
N LYS A 893 17.72 3.05 21.16
CA LYS A 893 17.91 4.19 20.24
C LYS A 893 19.24 4.87 20.48
N LEU A 894 19.63 5.10 21.73
CA LEU A 894 20.91 5.73 22.07
C LEU A 894 22.09 4.87 21.63
N GLU A 895 22.05 3.55 21.88
CA GLU A 895 23.09 2.62 21.41
C GLU A 895 23.21 2.63 19.87
N VAL A 896 22.09 2.56 19.15
CA VAL A 896 22.08 2.56 17.68
C VAL A 896 22.48 3.92 17.10
N LEU A 897 22.00 5.02 17.66
CA LEU A 897 22.35 6.38 17.20
C LEU A 897 23.83 6.67 17.44
N GLY A 898 24.33 6.41 18.64
CA GLY A 898 25.75 6.56 18.95
C GLY A 898 26.62 5.77 17.98
N MET A 899 26.34 4.47 17.82
CA MET A 899 27.07 3.59 16.88
C MET A 899 27.06 4.11 15.43
N LEU A 900 25.95 4.68 14.96
CA LEU A 900 25.85 5.26 13.61
C LEU A 900 26.65 6.58 13.50
N MET A 901 26.53 7.47 14.48
CA MET A 901 27.21 8.77 14.48
C MET A 901 28.72 8.65 14.70
N ASP A 902 29.16 7.71 15.54
CA ASP A 902 30.57 7.32 15.72
C ASP A 902 31.23 6.86 14.41
N ASN A 903 30.43 6.38 13.45
CA ASN A 903 30.87 5.87 12.16
C ASN A 903 30.44 6.80 10.99
N GLY A 904 30.17 8.07 11.28
CA GLY A 904 30.02 9.13 10.27
C GLY A 904 28.60 9.35 9.73
N ALA A 905 27.56 8.82 10.36
CA ALA A 905 26.19 9.19 10.02
C ALA A 905 25.89 10.65 10.46
N ASP A 906 25.33 11.45 9.55
CA ASP A 906 25.04 12.87 9.76
C ASP A 906 23.93 13.11 10.80
N HIS A 907 24.31 13.73 11.93
CA HIS A 907 23.40 14.07 13.03
C HIS A 907 22.51 15.30 12.73
N ASN A 908 22.86 16.11 11.73
CA ASN A 908 22.04 17.23 11.23
C ASN A 908 21.19 16.84 10.01
N ALA A 909 21.19 15.56 9.62
CA ALA A 909 20.45 15.07 8.46
C ALA A 909 18.98 15.50 8.49
N THR A 910 18.48 15.95 7.33
CA THR A 910 17.13 16.51 7.17
C THR A 910 16.15 15.51 6.57
N ASP A 911 14.88 15.63 6.93
CA ASP A 911 13.80 14.83 6.36
C ASP A 911 13.44 15.27 4.93
N ILE A 912 13.17 14.29 4.06
CA ILE A 912 12.78 14.49 2.65
C ILE A 912 11.42 15.15 2.43
N THR A 913 10.56 15.19 3.43
CA THR A 913 9.16 15.63 3.29
C THR A 913 9.02 17.13 3.55
N PHE A 914 9.78 17.66 4.51
CA PHE A 914 9.69 19.03 4.97
C PHE A 914 11.05 19.76 5.00
N GLY A 915 12.17 19.04 4.91
CA GLY A 915 13.51 19.58 5.14
C GLY A 915 13.87 19.68 6.63
N LEU A 916 13.17 18.93 7.50
CA LEU A 916 13.24 19.11 8.95
C LEU A 916 14.43 18.31 9.55
N PRO A 917 15.36 18.92 10.32
CA PRO A 917 16.50 18.23 10.90
C PRO A 917 16.14 17.12 11.91
N ALA A 918 17.03 16.15 12.07
CA ALA A 918 16.86 15.02 12.98
C ALA A 918 16.54 15.41 14.44
N ILE A 919 17.17 16.46 14.97
CA ILE A 919 16.92 16.97 16.33
C ILE A 919 15.47 17.44 16.53
N CYS A 920 14.85 18.06 15.53
CA CYS A 920 13.44 18.45 15.62
C CYS A 920 12.52 17.23 15.76
N HIS A 921 12.83 16.11 15.10
CA HIS A 921 12.09 14.86 15.27
C HIS A 921 12.30 14.22 16.65
N ALA A 922 13.45 14.42 17.31
CA ALA A 922 13.66 14.00 18.69
C ALA A 922 12.85 14.86 19.68
N VAL A 923 12.74 16.17 19.41
CA VAL A 923 11.88 17.11 20.15
C VAL A 923 10.39 16.77 19.98
N GLU A 924 9.94 16.46 18.75
CA GLU A 924 8.58 15.96 18.48
C GLU A 924 8.30 14.61 19.18
N ALA A 925 9.30 13.72 19.23
CA ALA A 925 9.20 12.40 19.84
C ALA A 925 9.33 12.39 21.38
N ALA A 926 9.27 13.56 22.04
CA ALA A 926 9.28 13.72 23.50
C ALA A 926 10.44 12.99 24.22
N SER A 927 11.58 12.81 23.55
CA SER A 927 12.70 11.96 23.98
C SER A 927 13.92 12.82 24.39
N PRO A 928 13.98 13.33 25.64
CA PRO A 928 15.00 14.30 26.02
C PRO A 928 16.42 13.75 25.99
N GLU A 929 16.62 12.45 26.26
CA GLU A 929 17.93 11.81 26.21
C GLU A 929 18.48 11.76 24.76
N VAL A 930 17.58 11.63 23.77
CA VAL A 930 17.94 11.63 22.34
C VAL A 930 18.19 13.05 21.83
N VAL A 931 17.51 14.05 22.41
CA VAL A 931 17.83 15.48 22.16
C VAL A 931 19.19 15.83 22.75
N GLU A 932 19.49 15.37 23.98
CA GLU A 932 20.77 15.59 24.66
C GLU A 932 21.94 14.96 23.86
N GLU A 933 21.85 13.69 23.47
CA GLU A 933 22.88 13.03 22.65
C GLU A 933 23.11 13.77 21.32
N LEU A 934 22.07 14.18 20.61
CA LEU A 934 22.23 14.96 19.37
C LEU A 934 22.91 16.32 19.60
N LEU A 935 22.60 17.01 20.70
CA LEU A 935 23.23 18.27 21.06
C LEU A 935 24.71 18.10 21.46
N ILE A 936 25.05 17.04 22.20
CA ILE A 936 26.43 16.65 22.53
C ILE A 936 27.25 16.39 21.25
N ARG A 937 26.62 15.89 20.18
CA ARG A 937 27.24 15.67 18.87
C ARG A 937 27.39 16.93 18.01
N GLY A 938 26.80 18.07 18.42
CA GLY A 938 26.86 19.33 17.68
C GLY A 938 25.66 19.60 16.77
N ALA A 939 24.49 19.00 17.02
CA ALA A 939 23.29 19.28 16.25
C ALA A 939 22.85 20.77 16.34
N GLU A 940 22.45 21.34 15.21
CA GLU A 940 22.15 22.76 15.09
C GLU A 940 20.93 23.18 15.95
N THR A 941 21.14 24.14 16.86
CA THR A 941 20.08 24.67 17.73
C THR A 941 19.19 25.71 17.05
N LYS A 942 19.70 26.43 16.04
CA LYS A 942 19.02 27.54 15.34
C LYS A 942 18.04 27.08 14.25
N VAL A 943 17.57 25.84 14.34
CA VAL A 943 16.65 25.23 13.37
C VAL A 943 15.20 25.49 13.77
N ARG A 944 14.33 25.67 12.76
CA ARG A 944 12.91 25.99 12.99
C ARG A 944 12.04 24.74 12.85
N MET A 945 11.10 24.58 13.77
CA MET A 945 10.05 23.57 13.68
C MET A 945 9.13 23.87 12.50
N LEU A 946 8.36 22.88 12.05
CA LEU A 946 7.51 22.97 10.84
C LEU A 946 6.48 24.12 10.85
N GLY A 947 6.12 24.66 12.02
CA GLY A 947 5.24 25.83 12.16
C GLY A 947 5.96 27.18 12.35
N GLY A 948 7.28 27.24 12.19
CA GLY A 948 8.09 28.45 12.40
C GLY A 948 8.53 28.71 13.85
N GLN A 949 8.17 27.82 14.79
CA GLN A 949 8.65 27.87 16.18
C GLN A 949 10.17 27.66 16.25
N THR A 950 10.83 28.28 17.23
CA THR A 950 12.13 27.79 17.70
C THR A 950 11.89 26.49 18.48
N MET A 951 12.93 25.65 18.64
CA MET A 951 12.77 24.42 19.43
C MET A 951 12.41 24.73 20.91
N ILE A 952 12.84 25.89 21.43
CA ILE A 952 12.45 26.38 22.76
C ILE A 952 10.96 26.75 22.80
N THR A 953 10.45 27.60 21.90
CA THR A 953 9.03 28.02 21.95
C THR A 953 8.08 26.86 21.69
N TYR A 954 8.46 25.91 20.82
CA TYR A 954 7.74 24.65 20.66
C TYR A 954 7.72 23.82 21.95
N SER A 955 8.88 23.62 22.60
CA SER A 955 8.98 22.83 23.83
C SER A 955 8.24 23.45 25.01
N ILE A 956 8.16 24.79 25.10
CA ILE A 956 7.24 25.46 26.03
C ILE A 956 5.79 25.14 25.65
N ASP A 957 5.43 25.24 24.36
CA ASP A 957 4.05 25.06 23.93
C ASP A 957 3.50 23.66 24.24
N VAL A 958 4.34 22.62 24.10
CA VAL A 958 4.04 21.22 24.48
C VAL A 958 4.41 20.86 25.94
N ASN A 959 4.89 21.80 26.76
CA ASN A 959 5.27 21.61 28.17
C ASN A 959 6.43 20.62 28.43
N HIS A 960 7.34 20.45 27.48
CA HIS A 960 8.54 19.59 27.60
C HIS A 960 9.71 20.36 28.25
N ARG A 961 9.66 20.57 29.58
CA ARG A 961 10.67 21.36 30.32
C ARG A 961 12.11 20.87 30.18
N ASN A 962 12.31 19.56 30.03
CA ASN A 962 13.66 18.98 29.90
C ASN A 962 14.32 19.38 28.58
N HIS A 963 13.59 19.35 27.45
CA HIS A 963 14.10 19.85 26.17
C HIS A 963 14.56 21.30 26.26
N VAL A 964 13.80 22.16 26.95
CA VAL A 964 14.19 23.57 27.13
C VAL A 964 15.51 23.69 27.89
N LYS A 965 15.73 22.90 28.95
CA LYS A 965 17.00 22.88 29.67
C LYS A 965 18.16 22.45 28.78
N SER A 966 18.02 21.31 28.09
CA SER A 966 19.03 20.76 27.16
C SER A 966 19.40 21.74 26.05
N LEU A 967 18.40 22.38 25.44
CA LEU A 967 18.61 23.37 24.38
C LEU A 967 19.36 24.61 24.90
N LEU A 968 18.98 25.14 26.06
CA LEU A 968 19.64 26.29 26.68
C LEU A 968 21.08 25.98 27.08
N SER A 969 21.35 24.82 27.70
CA SER A 969 22.71 24.42 28.10
C SER A 969 23.65 24.17 26.92
N HIS A 970 23.10 23.90 25.74
CA HIS A 970 23.83 23.79 24.47
C HIS A 970 23.72 25.04 23.58
N GLY A 971 23.42 26.20 24.18
CA GLY A 971 23.57 27.50 23.51
C GLY A 971 22.46 27.87 22.52
N ALA A 972 21.26 27.29 22.62
CA ALA A 972 20.09 27.79 21.91
C ALA A 972 19.69 29.18 22.44
N ASP A 973 19.48 30.14 21.53
CA ASP A 973 19.20 31.54 21.86
C ASP A 973 17.85 31.71 22.57
N VAL A 974 17.90 32.15 23.83
CA VAL A 974 16.73 32.38 24.69
C VAL A 974 15.90 33.61 24.27
N ASN A 975 16.46 34.49 23.45
CA ASN A 975 15.80 35.69 22.92
C ASN A 975 15.27 35.51 21.49
N GLU A 976 15.56 34.38 20.82
CA GLU A 976 15.14 34.16 19.45
C GLU A 976 13.61 34.08 19.32
N VAL A 977 13.03 35.03 18.57
CA VAL A 977 11.60 35.06 18.28
C VAL A 977 11.18 33.98 17.28
N ASP A 978 10.01 33.39 17.50
CA ASP A 978 9.37 32.52 16.53
C ASP A 978 8.63 33.27 15.40
N GLY A 979 8.13 32.52 14.42
CA GLY A 979 7.33 33.06 13.30
C GLY A 979 6.00 33.72 13.69
N LEU A 980 5.65 33.79 14.98
CA LEU A 980 4.54 34.57 15.54
C LEU A 980 5.04 35.77 16.38
N ASN A 981 6.33 36.11 16.26
CA ASN A 981 7.05 37.12 17.04
C ASN A 981 7.03 36.89 18.56
N ARG A 982 6.96 35.62 19.01
CA ARG A 982 6.92 35.27 20.45
C ARG A 982 8.32 34.87 20.91
N THR A 983 8.73 35.36 22.08
CA THR A 983 9.95 34.89 22.77
C THR A 983 9.63 33.74 23.75
N PRO A 984 10.62 32.95 24.16
CA PRO A 984 10.52 32.05 25.31
C PRO A 984 10.02 32.72 26.59
N LEU A 985 10.53 33.91 26.92
CA LEU A 985 10.18 34.66 28.13
C LEU A 985 8.71 35.15 28.12
N MET A 986 8.24 35.67 26.98
CA MET A 986 6.85 36.05 26.76
C MET A 986 5.90 34.89 27.07
N LEU A 987 6.20 33.70 26.55
CA LEU A 987 5.39 32.50 26.77
C LEU A 987 5.38 32.04 28.22
N ALA A 988 6.51 32.10 28.93
CA ALA A 988 6.57 31.78 30.36
C ALA A 988 5.74 32.75 31.21
N ILE A 989 5.81 34.06 30.93
CA ILE A 989 5.05 35.09 31.65
C ILE A 989 3.55 34.94 31.39
N LEU A 990 3.12 34.77 30.13
CA LEU A 990 1.71 34.59 29.79
C LEU A 990 1.11 33.28 30.35
N ARG A 991 1.94 32.24 30.53
CA ARG A 991 1.57 30.98 31.21
C ARG A 991 1.71 31.04 32.74
N LEU A 992 2.14 32.18 33.31
CA LEU A 992 2.43 32.39 34.74
C LEU A 992 3.44 31.38 35.34
N ASP A 993 4.31 30.84 34.50
CA ASP A 993 5.30 29.81 34.86
C ASP A 993 6.58 30.45 35.40
N PHE A 994 6.55 30.76 36.70
CA PHE A 994 7.66 31.43 37.40
C PHE A 994 9.00 30.70 37.24
N ASN A 995 8.98 29.36 37.26
CA ASN A 995 10.19 28.55 37.15
C ASN A 995 10.80 28.59 35.75
N MET A 996 9.98 28.63 34.69
CA MET A 996 10.48 28.83 33.33
C MET A 996 10.92 30.28 33.10
N ALA A 997 10.17 31.27 33.60
CA ALA A 997 10.55 32.68 33.48
C ALA A 997 11.89 32.95 34.18
N LYS A 998 12.09 32.41 35.39
CA LYS A 998 13.38 32.47 36.07
C LYS A 998 14.47 31.77 35.26
N LEU A 999 14.25 30.55 34.79
CA LEU A 999 15.23 29.82 33.96
C LEU A 999 15.65 30.63 32.73
N PHE A 1000 14.73 31.36 32.08
CA PHE A 1000 15.07 32.22 30.96
C PHE A 1000 15.86 33.46 31.37
N MET A 1001 15.54 34.10 32.50
CA MET A 1001 16.35 35.19 33.06
C MET A 1001 17.76 34.72 33.46
N ASP A 1002 17.88 33.55 34.08
CA ASP A 1002 19.15 32.91 34.47
C ASP A 1002 20.04 32.63 33.23
N TYR A 1003 19.45 32.47 32.04
CA TYR A 1003 20.13 32.30 30.74
C TYR A 1003 20.22 33.58 29.89
N GLY A 1004 19.90 34.76 30.44
CA GLY A 1004 20.10 36.05 29.77
C GLY A 1004 18.96 36.48 28.83
N ALA A 1005 17.71 36.10 29.11
CA ALA A 1005 16.56 36.66 28.42
C ALA A 1005 16.38 38.17 28.72
N ASP A 1006 16.10 38.98 27.71
CA ASP A 1006 15.85 40.42 27.85
C ASP A 1006 14.36 40.69 28.15
N PRO A 1007 14.00 41.12 29.37
CA PRO A 1007 12.62 41.45 29.71
C PRO A 1007 12.12 42.75 29.05
N MET A 1008 13.00 43.59 28.50
CA MET A 1008 12.67 44.88 27.91
C MET A 1008 12.46 44.85 26.39
N ALA A 1009 12.86 43.76 25.70
CA ALA A 1009 12.66 43.58 24.27
C ALA A 1009 11.19 43.80 23.84
N ASP A 1010 10.97 44.48 22.70
CA ASP A 1010 9.64 44.92 22.25
C ASP A 1010 8.57 43.81 22.22
N ALA A 1011 8.95 42.59 21.83
CA ALA A 1011 8.07 41.42 21.80
C ALA A 1011 7.49 41.06 23.20
N ASN A 1012 8.19 41.40 24.28
CA ASN A 1012 7.80 41.11 25.65
C ASN A 1012 6.86 42.17 26.25
N GLU A 1013 6.72 43.36 25.64
CA GLU A 1013 6.03 44.53 26.22
C GLU A 1013 4.60 44.22 26.68
N SER A 1014 3.87 43.42 25.89
CA SER A 1014 2.50 42.96 26.22
C SER A 1014 2.45 42.05 27.45
N ALA A 1015 3.38 41.10 27.57
CA ALA A 1015 3.49 40.20 28.71
C ALA A 1015 3.96 40.94 29.98
N ILE A 1016 4.84 41.93 29.83
CA ILE A 1016 5.27 42.81 30.92
C ILE A 1016 4.10 43.68 31.43
N LYS A 1017 3.26 44.23 30.54
CA LYS A 1017 2.02 44.94 30.92
C LYS A 1017 1.07 44.02 31.68
N PHE A 1018 0.86 42.80 31.19
CA PHE A 1018 0.02 41.78 31.84
C PHE A 1018 0.48 41.42 33.25
N ILE A 1019 1.77 41.12 33.46
CA ILE A 1019 2.28 40.68 34.77
C ILE A 1019 2.33 41.83 35.79
N LYS A 1020 2.56 43.08 35.33
CA LYS A 1020 2.39 44.30 36.14
C LYS A 1020 0.94 44.49 36.59
N ALA A 1021 -0.04 44.30 35.69
CA ALA A 1021 -1.46 44.40 36.03
C ALA A 1021 -1.90 43.35 37.07
N LEU A 1022 -1.35 42.12 37.00
CA LEU A 1022 -1.57 41.06 37.98
C LEU A 1022 -0.84 41.27 39.32
N LYS A 1023 0.02 42.29 39.44
CA LYS A 1023 0.81 42.61 40.65
C LYS A 1023 1.62 41.42 41.19
N ARG A 1024 2.06 40.51 40.32
CA ARG A 1024 2.88 39.34 40.66
C ARG A 1024 4.30 39.77 41.02
N ARG A 1025 4.48 40.15 42.29
CA ARG A 1025 5.73 40.68 42.85
C ARG A 1025 6.92 39.75 42.60
N ASP A 1026 6.71 38.44 42.75
CA ASP A 1026 7.68 37.40 42.45
C ASP A 1026 8.23 37.50 41.02
N PHE A 1027 7.34 37.63 40.03
CA PHE A 1027 7.74 37.88 38.63
C PHE A 1027 8.45 39.22 38.46
N LEU A 1028 7.94 40.30 39.07
CA LEU A 1028 8.54 41.64 38.93
C LEU A 1028 9.94 41.72 39.53
N GLU A 1029 10.24 40.95 40.58
CA GLU A 1029 11.57 40.86 41.18
C GLU A 1029 12.56 40.12 40.25
N ILE A 1030 12.19 38.96 39.67
CA ILE A 1030 13.10 38.25 38.73
C ILE A 1030 13.28 38.96 37.38
N LEU A 1031 12.33 39.81 36.97
CA LEU A 1031 12.39 40.61 35.75
C LEU A 1031 13.13 41.96 35.93
N GLY A 1032 13.67 42.24 37.13
CA GLY A 1032 14.36 43.51 37.43
C GLY A 1032 13.44 44.74 37.42
N LEU A 1033 12.13 44.56 37.61
CA LEU A 1033 11.09 45.56 37.35
C LEU A 1033 10.50 46.21 38.61
N THR A 1034 11.07 45.94 39.79
CA THR A 1034 10.67 46.58 41.06
C THR A 1034 11.33 47.94 41.24
N GLY A 1035 10.59 49.01 40.91
CA GLY A 1035 11.03 50.39 41.10
C GLY A 1035 10.08 51.23 41.97
N GLU A 1036 10.47 51.47 43.22
CA GLU A 1036 10.14 52.71 43.95
C GLU A 1036 11.45 53.28 44.54
N PRO A 1037 11.58 54.62 44.66
CA PRO A 1037 12.87 55.28 44.87
C PRO A 1037 13.35 55.22 46.33
N GLN A 1038 14.61 54.86 46.55
CA GLN A 1038 15.24 55.01 47.85
C GLN A 1038 15.70 56.46 48.09
N ILE A 1039 15.38 56.97 49.29
CA ILE A 1039 15.57 58.37 49.68
C ILE A 1039 17.02 58.66 50.09
N LEU A 1040 17.52 59.82 49.70
CA LEU A 1040 18.80 60.38 50.13
C LEU A 1040 18.90 60.51 51.66
N HIS A 1041 19.84 59.79 52.28
CA HIS A 1041 20.38 60.16 53.59
C HIS A 1041 21.90 60.15 53.58
N ALA A 1042 22.49 61.34 53.50
CA ALA A 1042 23.93 61.54 53.59
C ALA A 1042 24.41 61.47 55.06
N ARG A 1043 25.54 60.79 55.29
CA ARG A 1043 26.46 61.05 56.42
C ARG A 1043 27.91 60.92 55.96
N GLY A 1044 28.78 61.69 56.62
CA GLY A 1044 30.16 61.93 56.20
C GLY A 1044 31.19 60.88 56.64
N PRO A 1045 32.50 61.18 56.43
CA PRO A 1045 33.55 60.15 56.28
C PRO A 1045 34.46 59.95 57.51
N THR A 1046 35.18 58.83 57.54
CA THR A 1046 36.63 58.74 57.88
C THR A 1046 37.23 57.34 57.65
N ALA A 1047 38.55 57.33 57.36
CA ALA A 1047 39.54 56.27 57.59
C ALA A 1047 39.44 54.87 56.90
N GLY A 1048 40.54 54.49 56.21
CA GLY A 1048 41.05 53.10 56.12
C GLY A 1048 42.34 52.99 56.97
N PRO A 1049 43.36 52.17 56.62
CA PRO A 1049 43.45 51.18 55.52
C PRO A 1049 44.01 49.80 55.97
N SER A 1050 44.11 48.80 55.07
CA SER A 1050 45.31 47.95 54.84
C SER A 1050 45.05 46.73 53.92
N THR A 1051 45.89 46.61 52.87
CA THR A 1051 46.51 45.41 52.23
C THR A 1051 45.92 44.00 52.46
N THR A 1052 45.88 43.08 51.47
CA THR A 1052 46.99 42.77 50.51
C THR A 1052 46.59 42.42 49.06
N GLU A 1053 47.49 42.84 48.15
CA GLU A 1053 47.91 42.27 46.84
C GLU A 1053 48.03 40.71 46.80
N VAL A 1054 48.20 39.98 45.67
CA VAL A 1054 48.41 40.20 44.20
C VAL A 1054 47.88 38.93 43.44
N HIS A 1055 47.84 38.73 42.11
CA HIS A 1055 48.36 39.38 40.89
C HIS A 1055 47.45 39.05 39.67
N VAL A 1056 47.69 39.64 38.50
CA VAL A 1056 47.18 39.21 37.16
C VAL A 1056 48.34 39.21 36.13
N PRO A 1057 48.31 38.37 35.08
CA PRO A 1057 49.07 38.58 33.84
C PRO A 1057 48.18 38.79 32.59
N ASP A 1058 48.56 39.76 31.76
CA ASP A 1058 47.95 40.13 30.46
C ASP A 1058 48.40 39.24 29.27
N VAL A 1059 48.02 39.66 28.04
CA VAL A 1059 48.73 39.58 26.72
C VAL A 1059 47.76 39.16 25.57
N PRO A 1060 47.85 39.76 24.36
CA PRO A 1060 46.66 40.30 23.67
C PRO A 1060 46.35 39.64 22.27
N PRO A 1061 45.43 40.15 21.42
CA PRO A 1061 44.96 39.44 20.23
C PRO A 1061 45.75 39.75 18.93
N PRO A 1062 45.75 38.84 17.94
CA PRO A 1062 46.25 39.07 16.58
C PRO A 1062 45.16 39.51 15.59
N THR A 1063 45.56 40.05 14.43
CA THR A 1063 44.67 40.72 13.45
C THR A 1063 44.86 40.26 12.00
N TYR A 1064 43.73 40.20 11.27
CA TYR A 1064 43.54 40.50 9.83
C TYR A 1064 44.18 39.64 8.69
N GLU A 1065 43.39 39.61 7.59
CA GLU A 1065 43.70 39.44 6.15
C GLU A 1065 44.03 38.09 5.45
N VAL A 1066 43.06 37.64 4.63
CA VAL A 1066 43.12 37.44 3.16
C VAL A 1066 44.37 36.78 2.52
N ALA A 1067 44.19 35.62 1.86
CA ALA A 1067 44.58 35.41 0.44
C ALA A 1067 44.09 34.06 -0.15
N ALA A 1068 43.96 34.01 -1.48
CA ALA A 1068 43.55 32.87 -2.29
C ALA A 1068 44.64 31.77 -2.47
N GLY A 1069 44.25 30.56 -2.89
CA GLY A 1069 45.19 29.56 -3.41
C GLY A 1069 44.55 28.23 -3.82
N LYS A 1070 44.68 27.84 -5.10
CA LYS A 1070 44.24 26.53 -5.61
C LYS A 1070 45.24 25.41 -5.25
N ALA A 1071 44.72 24.21 -5.03
CA ALA A 1071 45.22 22.99 -5.68
C ALA A 1071 44.01 22.09 -5.98
#